data_AF-A0A0U9HLJ8-F1
#
_entry.id   AF-A0A0U9HLJ8-F1
#
_cell.length_a   1.000
_cell.length_b   1.000
_cell.length_c   1.000
_cell.angle_alpha   90.00
_cell.angle_beta   90.00
_cell.angle_gamma   90.00
#
_symmetry.space_group_name_H-M   'P 1'
#
loop_
_entity.id
_entity.type
_entity.pdbx_description
1 polymer ?
#
loop_
_entity_poly.entity_id
_entity_poly.type
_entity_poly.pdbx_seq_one_letter_code
_entity_poly.pdbx_strand_id
1 'polypeptide(L)'
;MIYIIGLLFLLFSFVDVNATITPRCVLFYYHDNVLPDDIFYTYDWIFLDQDYSHIKEIKEKFYMKNRAKLIGYISVGEIQKHRKYFNDLKKFAIGRNITWDSFIADLRSKEYRDFLVNIVAKDIVNKGFDGFFLDTLDSYQLAVSQKEWKDFQEAEIELIKKLRELFPDKLIVLNRGFEIIDQVRTKVDGVAVESLFWGLDKNKKYRAVSEDERKYLLGQIEKIKFYGIPVIAIDYVEPDERQKSISVVKKISALGVIPYVSDAELSKVGYCECEIIPRKVILLYDSNSTPIRQLADVHRLIQMPLEYLGFVPEVYDINSELPEVYPNLGYAGVISMNIDSQNEKLEKWLLQAKKYGLKLFFINAFPFARNSQAFNDLGISLYENKDKKILSFRILRKISGDGFEAPLVVSYTDSLIRISEAEDMIELENSAGQIHIPFAITKWGGYAVNNTLINNENELWIYNPFEIFARVFRNDLFPIPDTTTENGRRILTAHIYGDGFTEISEFNTLKTTGEIIRDEIIKVFTIPHTVSIIEGEVAPWGLYPEKSKKLELIAKSIFELPNVEMASHSFSHPFAWQTNNMIAEFRTYELKYGHNLPIKNYKTNFEREIIGSINYIQSLLKDTKKTVKVFLWTGDCSPDEEQIKLTYKARVFNVNGGDTAITQQEPFLSRVSPMGLNYGNYFQVYAPITNENIFTNLWKGPFWGYSNVIQSFELTEKPKRLKPISIYYHFYSGKKLASLNALKKVYRYALSQSPNPMFLSEYAERVLDFRQTAIIKIPEGFIVKNAGYLRTLRMPIKLGFPDIRKSKGVVGFSIGVDEIYVHLDGSGDHVIKLSQKKPETFYLVSSNGQIESFTKQQNFYSIKLKSYVPLELNYEKGNCEVLLKKEGKYGAEIKSVCPD
;
A
#
# COMPACT_ATOMS: atom_id res chain seq x y z
N MET A 1 -25.75 -47.40 -9.86
CA MET A 1 -24.73 -46.46 -10.38
C MET A 1 -24.44 -45.30 -9.41
N ILE A 2 -24.59 -45.51 -8.09
CA ILE A 2 -24.37 -44.48 -7.03
C ILE A 2 -23.19 -44.88 -6.12
N TYR A 3 -22.76 -46.14 -6.15
CA TYR A 3 -21.64 -46.65 -5.34
C TYR A 3 -20.26 -46.56 -6.01
N ILE A 4 -20.17 -46.25 -7.32
CA ILE A 4 -18.89 -46.10 -8.04
C ILE A 4 -18.38 -44.65 -8.02
N ILE A 5 -19.25 -43.67 -7.78
CA ILE A 5 -18.86 -42.25 -7.64
C ILE A 5 -18.26 -41.96 -6.26
N GLY A 6 -18.64 -42.72 -5.22
CA GLY A 6 -18.11 -42.57 -3.86
C GLY A 6 -16.65 -43.05 -3.69
N LEU A 7 -16.20 -44.04 -4.46
CA LEU A 7 -14.85 -44.58 -4.34
C LEU A 7 -13.79 -43.76 -5.12
N LEU A 8 -14.20 -42.98 -6.13
CA LEU A 8 -13.32 -42.06 -6.85
C LEU A 8 -13.06 -40.76 -6.08
N PHE A 9 -13.91 -40.39 -5.12
CA PHE A 9 -13.70 -39.22 -4.25
C PHE A 9 -12.73 -39.49 -3.08
N LEU A 10 -12.54 -40.77 -2.70
CA LEU A 10 -11.66 -41.16 -1.58
C LEU A 10 -10.19 -41.40 -1.97
N LEU A 11 -9.88 -41.53 -3.27
CA LEU A 11 -8.52 -41.69 -3.78
C LEU A 11 -7.83 -40.37 -4.20
N PHE A 12 -8.51 -39.23 -4.11
CA PHE A 12 -7.95 -37.89 -4.40
C PHE A 12 -7.77 -37.00 -3.15
N SER A 13 -7.99 -37.53 -1.95
CA SER A 13 -7.97 -36.74 -0.70
C SER A 13 -6.63 -36.77 0.07
N PHE A 14 -5.54 -37.21 -0.55
CA PHE A 14 -4.17 -37.07 -0.02
C PHE A 14 -3.17 -37.04 -1.17
N VAL A 15 -3.26 -35.99 -1.99
CA VAL A 15 -2.04 -35.45 -2.59
C VAL A 15 -1.97 -34.03 -2.08
N ASP A 16 -1.24 -33.82 -0.97
CA ASP A 16 -0.59 -32.54 -0.73
C ASP A 16 0.40 -32.35 -1.89
N VAL A 17 -0.14 -31.89 -3.02
CA VAL A 17 0.68 -31.24 -4.04
C VAL A 17 1.01 -29.90 -3.39
N ASN A 18 2.04 -29.88 -2.54
CA ASN A 18 2.95 -28.75 -2.50
C ASN A 18 3.51 -28.64 -3.92
N ALA A 19 2.70 -28.09 -4.84
CA ALA A 19 3.19 -27.58 -6.10
C ALA A 19 4.06 -26.42 -5.66
N THR A 20 5.36 -26.68 -5.54
CA THR A 20 6.37 -25.65 -5.35
C THR A 20 6.12 -24.63 -6.46
N ILE A 21 5.54 -23.49 -6.08
CA ILE A 21 5.24 -22.40 -7.01
C ILE A 21 6.57 -21.98 -7.59
N THR A 22 6.80 -22.32 -8.85
CA THR A 22 7.96 -21.86 -9.60
C THR A 22 7.92 -20.33 -9.62
N PRO A 23 8.95 -19.64 -9.11
CA PRO A 23 8.95 -18.19 -9.09
C PRO A 23 8.97 -17.67 -10.53
N ARG A 24 8.20 -16.63 -10.79
CA ARG A 24 8.21 -15.92 -12.07
C ARG A 24 9.05 -14.66 -11.99
N CYS A 25 8.95 -13.95 -10.87
CA CYS A 25 9.59 -12.67 -10.64
C CYS A 25 10.57 -12.81 -9.48
N VAL A 26 11.84 -12.46 -9.67
CA VAL A 26 12.84 -12.48 -8.60
C VAL A 26 13.58 -11.14 -8.51
N LEU A 27 14.05 -10.82 -7.30
CA LEU A 27 14.82 -9.61 -7.01
C LEU A 27 16.05 -9.98 -6.19
N PHE A 28 17.24 -9.56 -6.62
CA PHE A 28 18.45 -9.56 -5.81
C PHE A 28 18.80 -8.14 -5.39
N TYR A 29 18.89 -7.91 -4.08
CA TYR A 29 19.10 -6.59 -3.51
C TYR A 29 19.97 -6.68 -2.24
N TYR A 30 21.25 -6.29 -2.35
CA TYR A 30 22.22 -6.37 -1.26
C TYR A 30 22.56 -5.02 -0.65
N HIS A 31 21.86 -3.97 -1.07
CA HIS A 31 21.93 -2.67 -0.43
C HIS A 31 20.98 -2.58 0.77
N ASP A 32 21.26 -1.67 1.71
CA ASP A 32 20.56 -1.60 3.00
C ASP A 32 19.57 -0.43 3.09
N ASN A 33 19.01 0.02 1.96
CA ASN A 33 17.93 0.99 1.95
C ASN A 33 16.56 0.31 2.02
N VAL A 34 15.60 1.00 2.63
CA VAL A 34 14.21 0.54 2.76
C VAL A 34 13.59 0.30 1.38
N LEU A 35 13.17 -0.93 1.12
CA LEU A 35 12.35 -1.26 -0.05
C LEU A 35 10.88 -0.81 0.16
N PRO A 36 10.27 -0.16 -0.86
CA PRO A 36 8.84 0.09 -0.91
C PRO A 36 7.94 -1.15 -0.72
N ASP A 37 6.75 -0.98 -0.14
CA ASP A 37 5.85 -2.10 0.17
C ASP A 37 5.35 -2.88 -1.06
N ASP A 38 5.12 -2.20 -2.18
CA ASP A 38 4.71 -2.79 -3.46
C ASP A 38 5.79 -3.66 -4.10
N ILE A 39 7.07 -3.47 -3.77
CA ILE A 39 8.15 -4.36 -4.19
C ILE A 39 7.96 -5.75 -3.58
N PHE A 40 7.52 -5.84 -2.32
CA PHE A 40 7.24 -7.12 -1.67
C PHE A 40 6.04 -7.88 -2.27
N TYR A 41 5.23 -7.24 -3.13
CA TYR A 41 4.16 -7.91 -3.88
C TYR A 41 4.49 -8.09 -5.36
N THR A 42 5.45 -7.34 -5.88
CA THR A 42 5.87 -7.46 -7.29
C THR A 42 6.61 -8.78 -7.53
N TYR A 43 7.49 -9.14 -6.60
CA TYR A 43 8.36 -10.31 -6.72
C TYR A 43 7.80 -11.53 -5.99
N ASP A 44 8.13 -12.72 -6.47
CA ASP A 44 7.81 -13.97 -5.78
C ASP A 44 8.88 -14.28 -4.74
N TRP A 45 10.16 -14.14 -5.12
CA TRP A 45 11.33 -14.30 -4.25
C TRP A 45 12.18 -13.04 -4.24
N ILE A 46 12.60 -12.60 -3.05
CA ILE A 46 13.52 -11.48 -2.85
C ILE A 46 14.74 -11.98 -2.08
N PHE A 47 15.90 -11.90 -2.71
CA PHE A 47 17.20 -12.26 -2.18
C PHE A 47 17.84 -11.03 -1.54
N LEU A 48 18.06 -11.10 -0.23
CA LEU A 48 18.63 -10.02 0.55
C LEU A 48 19.91 -10.48 1.24
N ASP A 49 20.76 -9.53 1.58
CA ASP A 49 21.84 -9.78 2.52
C ASP A 49 21.25 -10.25 3.87
N GLN A 50 21.86 -11.24 4.51
CA GLN A 50 21.41 -11.77 5.81
C GLN A 50 21.40 -10.70 6.93
N ASP A 51 22.12 -9.61 6.77
CA ASP A 51 22.22 -8.50 7.72
C ASP A 51 21.34 -7.30 7.35
N TYR A 52 20.44 -7.43 6.35
CA TYR A 52 19.48 -6.39 5.97
C TYR A 52 18.71 -5.87 7.19
N SER A 53 18.85 -4.57 7.46
CA SER A 53 18.47 -3.96 8.74
C SER A 53 16.96 -3.75 8.91
N HIS A 54 16.21 -3.73 7.79
CA HIS A 54 14.78 -3.36 7.79
C HIS A 54 13.79 -4.54 7.93
N ILE A 55 14.26 -5.74 8.27
CA ILE A 55 13.39 -6.92 8.44
C ILE A 55 12.37 -6.74 9.58
N LYS A 56 12.75 -6.00 10.62
CA LYS A 56 11.88 -5.77 11.78
C LYS A 56 10.67 -4.91 11.41
N GLU A 57 10.88 -3.87 10.63
CA GLU A 57 9.88 -2.93 10.14
C GLU A 57 8.85 -3.66 9.27
N ILE A 58 9.29 -4.59 8.42
CA ILE A 58 8.40 -5.46 7.64
C ILE A 58 7.52 -6.32 8.56
N LYS A 59 8.06 -6.85 9.66
CA LYS A 59 7.29 -7.65 10.64
C LYS A 59 6.29 -6.83 11.45
N GLU A 60 6.59 -5.56 11.70
CA GLU A 60 5.71 -4.62 12.41
C GLU A 60 4.47 -4.28 11.56
N LYS A 61 4.55 -4.36 10.22
CA LYS A 61 3.41 -4.27 9.30
C LYS A 61 2.57 -5.55 9.33
N PHE A 62 1.85 -5.76 10.43
CA PHE A 62 1.10 -6.98 10.73
C PHE A 62 0.00 -7.36 9.71
N TYR A 63 -0.37 -6.44 8.82
CA TYR A 63 -1.33 -6.64 7.74
C TYR A 63 -0.69 -7.16 6.44
N MET A 64 0.64 -7.18 6.31
CA MET A 64 1.28 -7.75 5.11
C MET A 64 1.15 -9.27 5.10
N LYS A 65 0.32 -9.79 4.19
CA LYS A 65 0.13 -11.22 3.89
C LYS A 65 0.50 -11.48 2.45
N ASN A 66 0.74 -12.73 2.06
CA ASN A 66 1.03 -13.11 0.66
C ASN A 66 2.20 -12.35 0.01
N ARG A 67 3.06 -11.72 0.81
CA ARG A 67 4.29 -11.08 0.32
C ARG A 67 5.27 -12.11 -0.25
N ALA A 68 6.24 -11.61 -1.01
CA ALA A 68 7.38 -12.35 -1.50
C ALA A 68 8.08 -13.15 -0.39
N LYS A 69 8.62 -14.30 -0.78
CA LYS A 69 9.52 -15.08 0.08
C LYS A 69 10.85 -14.35 0.19
N LEU A 70 11.28 -14.05 1.41
CA LEU A 70 12.57 -13.40 1.66
C LEU A 70 13.64 -14.48 1.81
N ILE A 71 14.69 -14.44 1.01
CA ILE A 71 15.75 -15.44 0.98
C ILE A 71 17.06 -14.78 1.44
N GLY A 72 17.67 -15.30 2.49
CA GLY A 72 18.89 -14.74 3.09
C GLY A 72 20.15 -15.29 2.43
N TYR A 73 21.05 -14.40 2.02
CA TYR A 73 22.36 -14.74 1.46
C TYR A 73 23.27 -15.43 2.49
N ILE A 74 23.90 -16.54 2.09
CA ILE A 74 24.97 -17.23 2.83
C ILE A 74 26.14 -17.49 1.89
N SER A 75 27.29 -16.91 2.20
CA SER A 75 28.57 -17.26 1.59
C SER A 75 29.08 -18.57 2.19
N VAL A 76 28.98 -19.68 1.43
CA VAL A 76 29.32 -21.02 1.93
C VAL A 76 30.81 -21.34 1.81
N GLY A 77 31.44 -21.02 0.68
CA GLY A 77 32.85 -21.29 0.40
C GLY A 77 33.78 -20.14 0.76
N GLU A 78 33.26 -18.98 1.14
CA GLU A 78 34.07 -17.81 1.49
C GLU A 78 33.69 -17.15 2.82
N ILE A 79 34.68 -16.56 3.49
CA ILE A 79 34.57 -15.79 4.72
C ILE A 79 34.77 -14.31 4.40
N GLN A 80 33.72 -13.53 4.63
CA GLN A 80 33.67 -12.10 4.31
C GLN A 80 34.08 -11.24 5.52
N LYS A 81 34.96 -10.25 5.31
CA LYS A 81 35.54 -9.42 6.38
C LYS A 81 34.54 -8.57 7.16
N HIS A 82 33.46 -8.13 6.51
CA HIS A 82 32.46 -7.25 7.11
C HIS A 82 31.49 -8.00 8.04
N ARG A 83 31.48 -9.33 8.04
CA ARG A 83 30.57 -10.13 8.87
C ARG A 83 30.96 -10.03 10.34
N LYS A 84 29.95 -9.93 11.22
CA LYS A 84 30.15 -9.85 12.68
C LYS A 84 30.94 -11.03 13.25
N TYR A 85 30.83 -12.21 12.62
CA TYR A 85 31.51 -13.45 13.00
C TYR A 85 32.83 -13.70 12.25
N PHE A 86 33.39 -12.70 11.54
CA PHE A 86 34.62 -12.87 10.77
C PHE A 86 35.77 -13.46 11.59
N ASN A 87 35.97 -12.95 12.82
CA ASN A 87 37.06 -13.38 13.69
C ASN A 87 36.93 -14.83 14.16
N ASP A 88 35.71 -15.36 14.26
CA ASP A 88 35.46 -16.75 14.65
C ASP A 88 35.77 -17.72 13.50
N LEU A 89 35.56 -17.25 12.25
CA LEU A 89 35.68 -18.08 11.06
C LEU A 89 37.06 -18.00 10.38
N LYS A 90 37.80 -16.89 10.52
CA LYS A 90 39.08 -16.68 9.80
C LYS A 90 40.11 -17.80 9.99
N LYS A 91 40.02 -18.56 11.10
CA LYS A 91 40.88 -19.73 11.37
C LYS A 91 40.69 -20.88 10.37
N PHE A 92 39.57 -20.91 9.65
CA PHE A 92 39.28 -21.90 8.62
C PHE A 92 39.68 -21.45 7.20
N ALA A 93 40.36 -20.32 7.06
CA ALA A 93 40.78 -19.82 5.76
C ALA A 93 41.94 -20.66 5.18
N ILE A 94 41.77 -21.12 3.93
CA ILE A 94 42.77 -21.89 3.15
C ILE A 94 43.30 -21.13 1.94
N GLY A 95 42.71 -19.97 1.63
CA GLY A 95 43.13 -19.13 0.52
C GLY A 95 42.48 -17.75 0.59
N ARG A 96 42.72 -16.93 -0.45
CA ARG A 96 42.13 -15.60 -0.57
C ARG A 96 41.59 -15.39 -1.98
N ASN A 97 40.36 -14.91 -2.09
CA ASN A 97 39.81 -14.43 -3.33
C ASN A 97 40.06 -12.92 -3.45
N ILE A 98 40.99 -12.54 -4.33
CA ILE A 98 41.42 -11.14 -4.48
C ILE A 98 40.31 -10.29 -5.09
N THR A 99 39.49 -10.86 -5.99
CA THR A 99 38.44 -10.13 -6.71
C THR A 99 37.34 -9.61 -5.78
N TRP A 100 36.98 -10.39 -4.75
CA TRP A 100 35.92 -10.06 -3.79
C TRP A 100 36.41 -9.69 -2.39
N ASP A 101 37.73 -9.61 -2.20
CA ASP A 101 38.40 -9.32 -0.92
C ASP A 101 37.93 -10.22 0.26
N SER A 102 37.73 -11.50 -0.03
CA SER A 102 37.25 -12.53 0.90
C SER A 102 38.30 -13.64 1.09
N PHE A 103 38.10 -14.50 2.10
CA PHE A 103 38.95 -15.65 2.36
C PHE A 103 38.23 -16.94 1.95
N ILE A 104 38.91 -17.84 1.24
CA ILE A 104 38.35 -19.13 0.85
C ILE A 104 38.36 -20.04 2.08
N ALA A 105 37.23 -20.64 2.42
CA ALA A 105 37.02 -21.43 3.63
C ALA A 105 37.24 -22.93 3.40
N ASP A 106 37.76 -23.64 4.40
CA ASP A 106 37.84 -25.09 4.40
C ASP A 106 36.50 -25.72 4.83
N LEU A 107 35.63 -26.00 3.85
CA LEU A 107 34.33 -26.60 4.09
C LEU A 107 34.40 -28.04 4.62
N ARG A 108 35.54 -28.73 4.46
CA ARG A 108 35.74 -30.09 5.00
C ARG A 108 35.68 -30.09 6.53
N SER A 109 36.04 -28.95 7.15
CA SER A 109 35.92 -28.75 8.59
C SER A 109 34.46 -28.87 9.06
N LYS A 110 34.21 -29.88 9.91
CA LYS A 110 32.91 -30.06 10.56
C LYS A 110 32.54 -28.86 11.42
N GLU A 111 33.50 -28.25 12.11
CA GLU A 111 33.28 -27.07 12.95
C GLU A 111 32.79 -25.87 12.12
N TYR A 112 33.35 -25.67 10.94
CA TYR A 112 32.94 -24.60 10.03
C TYR A 112 31.51 -24.82 9.53
N ARG A 113 31.20 -26.03 9.06
CA ARG A 113 29.82 -26.38 8.62
C ARG A 113 28.81 -26.29 9.76
N ASP A 114 29.19 -26.71 10.96
CA ASP A 114 28.33 -26.57 12.14
C ASP A 114 28.09 -25.10 12.51
N PHE A 115 29.06 -24.21 12.27
CA PHE A 115 28.88 -22.77 12.45
C PHE A 115 27.87 -22.20 11.43
N LEU A 116 28.02 -22.52 10.15
CA LEU A 116 27.08 -22.09 9.10
C LEU A 116 25.65 -22.51 9.44
N VAL A 117 25.44 -23.73 9.91
CA VAL A 117 24.11 -24.24 10.24
C VAL A 117 23.59 -23.66 11.56
N ASN A 118 24.37 -23.70 12.63
CA ASN A 118 23.86 -23.42 13.98
C ASN A 118 23.89 -21.95 14.37
N ILE A 119 24.68 -21.12 13.68
CA ILE A 119 24.78 -19.70 13.95
C ILE A 119 24.15 -18.93 12.80
N VAL A 120 24.67 -19.10 11.59
CA VAL A 120 24.26 -18.27 10.43
C VAL A 120 22.83 -18.59 9.97
N ALA A 121 22.56 -19.84 9.60
CA ALA A 121 21.23 -20.24 9.13
C ALA A 121 20.15 -20.09 10.21
N LYS A 122 20.46 -20.40 11.48
CA LYS A 122 19.53 -20.14 12.60
C LYS A 122 19.22 -18.67 12.78
N ASP A 123 20.20 -17.76 12.67
CA ASP A 123 19.98 -16.33 12.76
C ASP A 123 19.07 -15.82 11.63
N ILE A 124 19.31 -16.25 10.40
CA ILE A 124 18.46 -15.95 9.22
C ILE A 124 17.00 -16.39 9.48
N VAL A 125 16.80 -17.60 10.00
CA VAL A 125 15.45 -18.11 10.33
C VAL A 125 14.81 -17.29 11.46
N ASN A 126 15.54 -16.97 12.52
CA ASN A 126 15.06 -16.15 13.65
C ASN A 126 14.69 -14.72 13.21
N LYS A 127 15.48 -14.14 12.31
CA LYS A 127 15.17 -12.86 11.65
C LYS A 127 13.92 -12.94 10.80
N GLY A 128 13.46 -14.11 10.39
CA GLY A 128 12.16 -14.33 9.74
C GLY A 128 12.23 -14.50 8.22
N PHE A 129 13.40 -14.86 7.70
CA PHE A 129 13.55 -15.24 6.29
C PHE A 129 12.84 -16.57 5.99
N ASP A 130 12.41 -16.70 4.74
CA ASP A 130 11.69 -17.83 4.17
C ASP A 130 12.65 -18.86 3.53
N GLY A 131 13.93 -18.54 3.35
CA GLY A 131 14.92 -19.45 2.77
C GLY A 131 16.37 -18.97 2.82
N PHE A 132 17.24 -19.75 2.19
CA PHE A 132 18.68 -19.54 2.09
C PHE A 132 19.12 -19.49 0.63
N PHE A 133 20.01 -18.54 0.30
CA PHE A 133 20.73 -18.49 -0.97
C PHE A 133 22.19 -18.81 -0.71
N LEU A 134 22.64 -19.95 -1.22
CA LEU A 134 23.96 -20.50 -0.95
C LEU A 134 24.91 -20.12 -2.08
N ASP A 135 25.85 -19.21 -1.79
CA ASP A 135 26.82 -18.70 -2.75
C ASP A 135 28.22 -19.29 -2.52
N THR A 136 29.13 -19.07 -3.48
CA THR A 136 30.56 -19.45 -3.43
C THR A 136 30.82 -20.95 -3.32
N LEU A 137 29.93 -21.77 -3.88
CA LEU A 137 30.04 -23.25 -3.92
C LEU A 137 31.15 -23.76 -4.87
N ASP A 138 31.87 -22.86 -5.54
CA ASP A 138 32.98 -23.19 -6.44
C ASP A 138 34.30 -22.52 -6.03
N SER A 139 34.31 -21.71 -4.97
CA SER A 139 35.49 -20.92 -4.56
C SER A 139 36.69 -21.77 -4.13
N TYR A 140 36.46 -23.00 -3.65
CA TYR A 140 37.55 -23.92 -3.28
C TYR A 140 38.47 -24.23 -4.48
N GLN A 141 37.96 -24.17 -5.72
CA GLN A 141 38.73 -24.44 -6.94
C GLN A 141 39.88 -23.45 -7.14
N LEU A 142 39.80 -22.26 -6.52
CA LEU A 142 40.85 -21.25 -6.54
C LEU A 142 41.97 -21.50 -5.50
N ALA A 143 41.72 -22.33 -4.49
CA ALA A 143 42.64 -22.56 -3.37
C ALA A 143 43.31 -23.94 -3.38
N VAL A 144 42.64 -24.97 -3.90
CA VAL A 144 43.11 -26.37 -3.82
C VAL A 144 43.22 -27.05 -5.18
N SER A 145 44.02 -28.13 -5.22
CA SER A 145 44.18 -28.93 -6.43
C SER A 145 42.92 -29.73 -6.77
N GLN A 146 42.74 -30.08 -8.04
CA GLN A 146 41.57 -30.83 -8.52
C GLN A 146 41.35 -32.18 -7.80
N LYS A 147 42.40 -32.76 -7.21
CA LYS A 147 42.32 -34.02 -6.45
C LYS A 147 41.50 -33.88 -5.16
N GLU A 148 41.46 -32.68 -4.59
CA GLU A 148 40.75 -32.40 -3.32
C GLU A 148 39.31 -31.94 -3.54
N TRP A 149 38.92 -31.61 -4.78
CA TRP A 149 37.60 -31.04 -5.09
C TRP A 149 36.45 -31.93 -4.62
N LYS A 150 36.62 -33.26 -4.70
CA LYS A 150 35.60 -34.21 -4.28
C LYS A 150 35.27 -34.11 -2.80
N ASP A 151 36.27 -33.87 -1.94
CA ASP A 151 36.06 -33.74 -0.49
C ASP A 151 35.24 -32.48 -0.15
N PHE A 152 35.46 -31.39 -0.89
CA PHE A 152 34.64 -30.17 -0.76
C PHE A 152 33.22 -30.40 -1.24
N GLN A 153 33.04 -31.04 -2.40
CA GLN A 153 31.72 -31.39 -2.95
C GLN A 153 30.93 -32.30 -2.00
N GLU A 154 31.56 -33.32 -1.41
CA GLU A 154 30.94 -34.17 -0.39
C GLU A 154 30.55 -33.33 0.84
N ALA A 155 31.38 -32.37 1.23
CA ALA A 155 31.09 -31.48 2.34
C ALA A 155 29.91 -30.52 2.09
N GLU A 156 29.76 -30.01 0.86
CA GLU A 156 28.62 -29.20 0.39
C GLU A 156 27.32 -30.00 0.40
N ILE A 157 27.37 -31.23 -0.12
CA ILE A 157 26.22 -32.15 -0.15
C ILE A 157 25.73 -32.42 1.27
N GLU A 158 26.64 -32.68 2.23
CA GLU A 158 26.30 -32.87 3.64
C GLU A 158 25.69 -31.61 4.26
N LEU A 159 26.23 -30.43 3.97
CA LEU A 159 25.69 -29.15 4.45
C LEU A 159 24.25 -28.94 3.97
N ILE A 160 24.00 -29.11 2.67
CA ILE A 160 22.67 -28.91 2.06
C ILE A 160 21.67 -29.92 2.63
N LYS A 161 22.06 -31.19 2.77
CA LYS A 161 21.20 -32.21 3.40
C LYS A 161 20.84 -31.83 4.84
N LYS A 162 21.82 -31.35 5.62
CA LYS A 162 21.62 -30.92 7.01
C LYS A 162 20.73 -29.68 7.11
N LEU A 163 20.87 -28.71 6.21
CA LEU A 163 19.97 -27.55 6.15
C LEU A 163 18.54 -27.98 5.85
N ARG A 164 18.33 -28.86 4.86
CA ARG A 164 16.99 -29.36 4.53
C ARG A 164 16.38 -30.18 5.68
N GLU A 165 17.18 -30.97 6.38
CA GLU A 165 16.71 -31.76 7.53
C GLU A 165 16.27 -30.87 8.70
N LEU A 166 17.07 -29.85 9.04
CA LEU A 166 16.78 -28.95 10.16
C LEU A 166 15.72 -27.89 9.84
N PHE A 167 15.57 -27.53 8.56
CA PHE A 167 14.68 -26.48 8.09
C PHE A 167 13.84 -26.95 6.88
N PRO A 168 12.95 -27.95 7.06
CA PRO A 168 12.24 -28.59 5.95
C PRO A 168 11.38 -27.62 5.13
N ASP A 169 10.80 -26.61 5.77
CA ASP A 169 9.88 -25.63 5.16
C ASP A 169 10.59 -24.42 4.52
N LYS A 170 11.94 -24.37 4.58
CA LYS A 170 12.72 -23.24 4.05
C LYS A 170 13.16 -23.49 2.61
N LEU A 171 13.15 -22.44 1.80
CA LEU A 171 13.70 -22.51 0.45
C LEU A 171 15.23 -22.66 0.51
N ILE A 172 15.81 -23.46 -0.39
CA ILE A 172 17.26 -23.57 -0.58
C ILE A 172 17.54 -23.32 -2.06
N VAL A 173 18.17 -22.18 -2.36
CA VAL A 173 18.56 -21.79 -3.71
C VAL A 173 20.09 -21.79 -3.79
N LEU A 174 20.66 -22.44 -4.79
CA LEU A 174 22.12 -22.47 -5.00
C LEU A 174 22.53 -21.40 -6.00
N ASN A 175 23.66 -20.73 -5.79
CA ASN A 175 24.38 -20.09 -6.90
C ASN A 175 25.30 -21.14 -7.54
N ARG A 176 25.05 -21.48 -8.80
CA ARG A 176 25.73 -22.57 -9.52
C ARG A 176 25.58 -23.92 -8.82
N GLY A 177 26.66 -24.48 -8.26
CA GLY A 177 26.68 -25.82 -7.66
C GLY A 177 26.50 -26.96 -8.66
N PHE A 178 27.02 -26.79 -9.89
CA PHE A 178 26.80 -27.73 -11.00
C PHE A 178 27.39 -29.13 -10.73
N GLU A 179 28.46 -29.20 -9.95
CA GLU A 179 29.19 -30.41 -9.62
C GLU A 179 28.43 -31.31 -8.64
N ILE A 180 27.55 -30.72 -7.82
CA ILE A 180 26.82 -31.41 -6.74
C ILE A 180 25.32 -31.55 -6.98
N ILE A 181 24.79 -30.92 -8.04
CA ILE A 181 23.35 -30.82 -8.26
C ILE A 181 22.66 -32.18 -8.38
N ASP A 182 23.33 -33.18 -8.95
CA ASP A 182 22.76 -34.52 -9.15
C ASP A 182 22.44 -35.20 -7.82
N GLN A 183 23.25 -34.92 -6.80
CA GLN A 183 23.14 -35.49 -5.46
C GLN A 183 22.18 -34.71 -4.55
N VAL A 184 21.92 -33.43 -4.86
CA VAL A 184 21.07 -32.54 -4.02
C VAL A 184 19.77 -32.09 -4.68
N ARG A 185 19.48 -32.49 -5.92
CA ARG A 185 18.29 -32.06 -6.69
C ARG A 185 16.94 -32.20 -5.96
N THR A 186 16.79 -33.14 -5.02
CA THR A 186 15.57 -33.33 -4.22
C THR A 186 15.54 -32.51 -2.92
N LYS A 187 16.56 -31.67 -2.70
CA LYS A 187 16.78 -30.89 -1.47
C LYS A 187 16.84 -29.39 -1.74
N VAL A 188 16.85 -28.98 -3.00
CA VAL A 188 16.95 -27.57 -3.43
C VAL A 188 15.70 -27.15 -4.20
N ASP A 189 15.38 -25.87 -4.12
CA ASP A 189 14.17 -25.29 -4.71
C ASP A 189 14.48 -24.44 -5.96
N GLY A 190 15.74 -24.06 -6.18
CA GLY A 190 16.15 -23.28 -7.35
C GLY A 190 17.67 -23.21 -7.51
N VAL A 191 18.12 -22.82 -8.70
CA VAL A 191 19.54 -22.54 -9.00
C VAL A 191 19.67 -21.22 -9.72
N ALA A 192 20.56 -20.35 -9.24
CA ALA A 192 21.00 -19.14 -9.92
C ALA A 192 22.27 -19.40 -10.72
N VAL A 193 22.46 -18.64 -11.81
CA VAL A 193 23.64 -18.71 -12.67
C VAL A 193 24.09 -17.28 -13.02
N GLU A 194 25.37 -17.01 -12.80
CA GLU A 194 25.99 -15.71 -13.11
C GLU A 194 27.20 -15.92 -14.04
N SER A 195 27.26 -15.33 -15.24
CA SER A 195 26.20 -14.61 -15.98
C SER A 195 26.05 -15.25 -17.37
N LEU A 196 24.90 -15.06 -18.02
CA LEU A 196 24.54 -15.78 -19.25
C LEU A 196 24.83 -15.00 -20.54
N PHE A 197 24.47 -13.71 -20.61
CA PHE A 197 24.69 -12.86 -21.79
C PHE A 197 25.62 -11.69 -21.49
N TRP A 198 25.48 -11.06 -20.32
CA TRP A 198 26.27 -9.92 -19.88
C TRP A 198 26.64 -10.08 -18.41
N GLY A 199 27.92 -9.94 -18.10
CA GLY A 199 28.44 -10.16 -16.76
C GLY A 199 29.64 -9.28 -16.48
N LEU A 200 30.43 -9.69 -15.50
CA LEU A 200 31.63 -8.98 -15.08
C LEU A 200 32.90 -9.71 -15.51
N ASP A 201 33.96 -8.96 -15.79
CA ASP A 201 35.32 -9.50 -15.94
C ASP A 201 36.01 -9.62 -14.58
N LYS A 202 37.25 -10.14 -14.57
CA LYS A 202 38.07 -10.29 -13.35
C LYS A 202 38.37 -8.96 -12.61
N ASN A 203 38.20 -7.83 -13.29
CA ASN A 203 38.39 -6.48 -12.76
C ASN A 203 37.05 -5.78 -12.45
N LYS A 204 35.94 -6.54 -12.40
CA LYS A 204 34.57 -6.04 -12.20
C LYS A 204 34.08 -5.07 -13.27
N LYS A 205 34.61 -5.17 -14.49
CA LYS A 205 34.11 -4.40 -15.64
C LYS A 205 33.01 -5.17 -16.37
N TYR A 206 31.95 -4.47 -16.78
CA TYR A 206 30.87 -5.05 -17.55
C TYR A 206 31.34 -5.53 -18.93
N ARG A 207 31.03 -6.78 -19.27
CA ARG A 207 31.40 -7.41 -20.54
C ARG A 207 30.32 -8.36 -21.05
N ALA A 208 30.36 -8.63 -22.35
CA ALA A 208 29.64 -9.76 -22.92
C ALA A 208 30.22 -11.09 -22.41
N VAL A 209 29.35 -12.05 -22.14
CA VAL A 209 29.72 -13.45 -21.90
C VAL A 209 30.13 -14.08 -23.23
N SER A 210 31.27 -14.79 -23.28
CA SER A 210 31.78 -15.38 -24.51
C SER A 210 30.87 -16.52 -25.01
N GLU A 211 30.97 -16.88 -26.29
CA GLU A 211 30.14 -17.94 -26.86
C GLU A 211 30.40 -19.30 -26.21
N ASP A 212 31.68 -19.62 -25.91
CA ASP A 212 32.06 -20.88 -25.27
C ASP A 212 31.57 -20.96 -23.81
N GLU A 213 31.73 -19.87 -23.05
CA GLU A 213 31.24 -19.75 -21.68
C GLU A 213 29.70 -19.90 -21.65
N ARG A 214 29.01 -19.20 -22.55
CA ARG A 214 27.55 -19.30 -22.68
C ARG A 214 27.11 -20.70 -23.07
N LYS A 215 27.78 -21.35 -24.02
CA LYS A 215 27.45 -22.71 -24.46
C LYS A 215 27.58 -23.72 -23.32
N TYR A 216 28.63 -23.60 -22.51
CA TYR A 216 28.79 -24.42 -21.30
C TYR A 216 27.65 -24.19 -20.31
N LEU A 217 27.35 -22.93 -20.00
CA LEU A 217 26.28 -22.57 -19.05
C LEU A 217 24.91 -23.05 -19.53
N LEU A 218 24.59 -22.90 -20.82
CA LEU A 218 23.35 -23.43 -21.40
C LEU A 218 23.22 -24.94 -21.23
N GLY A 219 24.32 -25.69 -21.35
CA GLY A 219 24.33 -27.13 -21.08
C GLY A 219 23.96 -27.47 -19.63
N GLN A 220 24.48 -26.71 -18.66
CA GLN A 220 24.12 -26.87 -17.24
C GLN A 220 22.67 -26.46 -16.96
N ILE A 221 22.22 -25.35 -17.55
CA ILE A 221 20.85 -24.85 -17.42
C ILE A 221 19.84 -25.90 -17.91
N GLU A 222 20.06 -26.48 -19.09
CA GLU A 222 19.17 -27.52 -19.61
C GLU A 222 19.16 -28.79 -18.74
N LYS A 223 20.32 -29.16 -18.18
CA LYS A 223 20.42 -30.26 -17.20
C LYS A 223 19.57 -29.99 -15.95
N ILE A 224 19.64 -28.78 -15.38
CA ILE A 224 18.89 -28.41 -14.17
C ILE A 224 17.39 -28.34 -14.46
N LYS A 225 17.01 -27.73 -15.58
CA LYS A 225 15.61 -27.67 -16.04
C LYS A 225 15.02 -29.07 -16.25
N PHE A 226 15.81 -30.02 -16.74
CA PHE A 226 15.40 -31.43 -16.86
C PHE A 226 15.03 -32.06 -15.50
N TYR A 227 15.60 -31.58 -14.38
CA TYR A 227 15.20 -32.01 -13.03
C TYR A 227 13.96 -31.29 -12.49
N GLY A 228 13.35 -30.38 -13.25
CA GLY A 228 12.19 -29.60 -12.82
C GLY A 228 12.54 -28.48 -11.83
N ILE A 229 13.82 -28.14 -11.68
CA ILE A 229 14.29 -27.09 -10.79
C ILE A 229 14.29 -25.75 -11.56
N PRO A 230 13.69 -24.68 -11.02
CA PRO A 230 13.75 -23.36 -11.64
C PRO A 230 15.18 -22.84 -11.70
N VAL A 231 15.53 -22.25 -12.84
CA VAL A 231 16.82 -21.62 -13.06
C VAL A 231 16.65 -20.11 -13.20
N ILE A 232 17.46 -19.37 -12.46
CA ILE A 232 17.54 -17.91 -12.48
C ILE A 232 18.86 -17.52 -13.15
N ALA A 233 18.85 -16.60 -14.11
CA ALA A 233 20.08 -16.01 -14.64
C ALA A 233 20.22 -14.58 -14.14
N ILE A 234 21.36 -14.30 -13.49
CA ILE A 234 21.72 -12.98 -12.98
C ILE A 234 22.78 -12.40 -13.92
N ASP A 235 22.36 -11.38 -14.66
CA ASP A 235 23.23 -10.65 -15.58
C ASP A 235 23.45 -9.23 -15.08
N TYR A 236 24.64 -8.70 -15.36
CA TYR A 236 25.05 -7.39 -14.86
C TYR A 236 25.09 -6.39 -16.00
N VAL A 237 24.39 -5.27 -15.90
CA VAL A 237 24.41 -4.20 -16.90
C VAL A 237 24.59 -2.86 -16.20
N GLU A 238 25.28 -1.92 -16.85
CA GLU A 238 25.47 -0.57 -16.33
C GLU A 238 24.11 0.08 -16.00
N PRO A 239 23.97 0.75 -14.82
CA PRO A 239 22.69 1.30 -14.37
C PRO A 239 21.98 2.23 -15.37
N ASP A 240 22.75 2.98 -16.16
CA ASP A 240 22.23 3.96 -17.13
C ASP A 240 21.84 3.31 -18.49
N GLU A 241 22.13 2.02 -18.72
CA GLU A 241 21.86 1.31 -19.98
C GLU A 241 20.48 0.58 -20.01
N ARG A 242 19.38 1.25 -19.62
CA ARG A 242 18.03 0.65 -19.51
C ARG A 242 17.60 -0.24 -20.70
N GLN A 243 17.78 0.22 -21.93
CA GLN A 243 17.36 -0.53 -23.12
C GLN A 243 18.12 -1.85 -23.30
N LYS A 244 19.39 -1.86 -22.88
CA LYS A 244 20.22 -3.05 -22.88
C LYS A 244 19.76 -4.04 -21.82
N SER A 245 19.44 -3.57 -20.62
CA SER A 245 18.88 -4.40 -19.55
C SER A 245 17.58 -5.09 -19.99
N ILE A 246 16.66 -4.34 -20.60
CA ILE A 246 15.41 -4.89 -21.17
C ILE A 246 15.69 -5.93 -22.27
N SER A 247 16.67 -5.67 -23.14
CA SER A 247 17.09 -6.62 -24.18
C SER A 247 17.65 -7.91 -23.57
N VAL A 248 18.48 -7.82 -22.53
CA VAL A 248 19.07 -8.99 -21.86
C VAL A 248 17.98 -9.81 -21.16
N VAL A 249 17.06 -9.16 -20.43
CA VAL A 249 15.87 -9.81 -19.85
C VAL A 249 15.14 -10.65 -20.91
N LYS A 250 14.80 -10.06 -22.06
CA LYS A 250 14.09 -10.75 -23.15
C LYS A 250 14.86 -11.96 -23.70
N LYS A 251 16.19 -11.86 -23.82
CA LYS A 251 17.04 -12.96 -24.32
C LYS A 251 17.06 -14.14 -23.35
N ILE A 252 17.15 -13.87 -22.05
CA ILE A 252 17.12 -14.89 -21.01
C ILE A 252 15.73 -15.54 -20.94
N SER A 253 14.66 -14.73 -20.91
CA SER A 253 13.27 -15.19 -20.92
C SER A 253 12.96 -16.17 -22.04
N ALA A 254 13.47 -15.90 -23.26
CA ALA A 254 13.25 -16.74 -24.43
C ALA A 254 13.81 -18.17 -24.29
N LEU A 255 14.71 -18.39 -23.33
CA LEU A 255 15.28 -19.72 -23.02
C LEU A 255 14.47 -20.48 -21.95
N GLY A 256 13.37 -19.91 -21.46
CA GLY A 256 12.62 -20.46 -20.33
C GLY A 256 13.40 -20.41 -19.02
N VAL A 257 14.27 -19.41 -18.86
CA VAL A 257 15.05 -19.11 -17.66
C VAL A 257 14.52 -17.82 -17.05
N ILE A 258 14.49 -17.73 -15.72
CA ILE A 258 13.99 -16.54 -15.01
C ILE A 258 15.06 -15.45 -15.05
N PRO A 259 14.84 -14.29 -15.69
CA PRO A 259 15.83 -13.23 -15.77
C PRO A 259 15.83 -12.31 -14.56
N TYR A 260 17.03 -11.92 -14.13
CA TYR A 260 17.24 -10.74 -13.32
C TYR A 260 18.47 -9.99 -13.81
N VAL A 261 18.32 -8.71 -14.13
CA VAL A 261 19.40 -7.87 -14.64
C VAL A 261 19.57 -6.63 -13.77
N SER A 262 20.73 -6.45 -13.15
CA SER A 262 21.00 -5.30 -12.28
C SER A 262 22.44 -4.79 -12.39
N ASP A 263 22.79 -3.83 -11.54
CA ASP A 263 24.15 -3.34 -11.37
C ASP A 263 25.04 -4.36 -10.66
N ALA A 264 26.36 -4.23 -10.81
CA ALA A 264 27.36 -5.14 -10.25
C ALA A 264 27.22 -5.38 -8.74
N GLU A 265 26.76 -4.36 -8.00
CA GLU A 265 26.66 -4.43 -6.53
C GLU A 265 25.28 -4.85 -6.05
N LEU A 266 24.36 -5.16 -6.98
CA LEU A 266 22.96 -5.48 -6.69
C LEU A 266 22.34 -4.42 -5.78
N SER A 267 22.68 -3.16 -6.04
CA SER A 267 22.34 -2.03 -5.19
C SER A 267 21.04 -1.34 -5.58
N LYS A 268 20.53 -1.62 -6.78
CA LYS A 268 19.25 -1.09 -7.27
C LYS A 268 18.27 -2.22 -7.58
N VAL A 269 16.98 -1.87 -7.55
CA VAL A 269 15.93 -2.75 -8.06
C VAL A 269 16.07 -2.84 -9.59
N GLY A 270 16.59 -3.98 -10.04
CA GLY A 270 16.92 -4.24 -11.43
C GLY A 270 15.70 -4.51 -12.32
N TYR A 271 15.95 -5.15 -13.45
CA TYR A 271 14.97 -5.48 -14.47
C TYR A 271 14.69 -6.99 -14.50
N CYS A 272 13.42 -7.36 -14.65
CA CYS A 272 12.97 -8.73 -14.84
C CYS A 272 11.74 -8.75 -15.77
N GLU A 273 11.08 -9.89 -15.95
CA GLU A 273 9.83 -9.96 -16.75
C GLU A 273 8.65 -9.18 -16.15
N CYS A 274 8.73 -8.88 -14.86
CA CYS A 274 7.64 -8.30 -14.10
C CYS A 274 7.87 -6.79 -13.95
N GLU A 275 7.58 -6.05 -15.01
CA GLU A 275 7.62 -4.59 -14.99
C GLU A 275 6.39 -4.06 -14.24
N ILE A 276 6.62 -3.62 -12.99
CA ILE A 276 5.61 -2.93 -12.19
C ILE A 276 5.19 -1.64 -12.89
N ILE A 277 3.90 -1.35 -12.90
CA ILE A 277 3.36 -0.05 -13.27
C ILE A 277 3.63 0.89 -12.09
N PRO A 278 4.46 1.94 -12.25
CA PRO A 278 4.75 2.88 -11.17
C PRO A 278 3.47 3.63 -10.75
N ARG A 279 3.14 3.59 -9.46
CA ARG A 279 1.96 4.28 -8.90
C ARG A 279 2.32 5.33 -7.85
N LYS A 280 3.54 5.38 -7.36
CA LYS A 280 3.92 6.32 -6.29
C LYS A 280 4.15 7.71 -6.82
N VAL A 281 3.65 8.72 -6.11
CA VAL A 281 3.86 10.13 -6.44
C VAL A 281 4.31 10.85 -5.17
N ILE A 282 5.51 11.44 -5.20
CA ILE A 282 6.01 12.23 -4.08
C ILE A 282 5.26 13.57 -4.05
N LEU A 283 4.75 13.95 -2.88
CA LEU A 283 4.15 15.25 -2.62
C LEU A 283 5.06 16.04 -1.67
N LEU A 284 5.65 17.12 -2.15
CA LEU A 284 6.59 17.91 -1.37
C LEU A 284 5.87 19.02 -0.59
N TYR A 285 6.23 19.19 0.67
CA TYR A 285 5.85 20.34 1.50
C TYR A 285 7.06 20.91 2.25
N ASP A 286 6.94 22.14 2.74
CA ASP A 286 7.97 22.82 3.54
C ASP A 286 7.51 22.95 5.00
N SER A 287 8.16 22.19 5.90
CA SER A 287 7.84 22.25 7.34
C SER A 287 8.21 23.56 8.02
N ASN A 288 9.05 24.42 7.42
CA ASN A 288 9.31 25.76 7.95
C ASN A 288 8.07 26.66 7.78
N SER A 289 7.31 26.47 6.70
CA SER A 289 6.07 27.24 6.43
C SER A 289 4.84 26.54 7.00
N THR A 290 4.80 25.21 7.03
CA THR A 290 3.69 24.42 7.57
C THR A 290 4.22 23.29 8.45
N PRO A 291 4.45 23.53 9.75
CA PRO A 291 5.08 22.56 10.65
C PRO A 291 4.25 21.27 10.83
N ILE A 292 2.92 21.37 10.74
CA ILE A 292 2.00 20.24 10.86
C ILE A 292 1.75 19.65 9.47
N ARG A 293 2.30 18.47 9.18
CA ARG A 293 2.16 17.79 7.87
C ARG A 293 0.70 17.63 7.44
N GLN A 294 -0.19 17.34 8.38
CA GLN A 294 -1.63 17.17 8.16
C GLN A 294 -2.31 18.46 7.64
N LEU A 295 -1.69 19.63 7.82
CA LEU A 295 -2.19 20.91 7.33
C LEU A 295 -1.62 21.31 5.97
N ALA A 296 -0.62 20.59 5.44
CA ALA A 296 0.02 20.94 4.18
C ALA A 296 -0.97 20.87 2.99
N ASP A 297 -0.99 21.90 2.14
CA ASP A 297 -1.92 21.99 1.00
C ASP A 297 -1.80 20.80 0.04
N VAL A 298 -0.58 20.30 -0.19
CA VAL A 298 -0.38 19.09 -1.00
C VAL A 298 -1.11 17.88 -0.44
N HIS A 299 -1.18 17.74 0.88
CA HIS A 299 -1.90 16.67 1.52
C HIS A 299 -3.42 16.90 1.44
N ARG A 300 -3.89 18.12 1.75
CA ARG A 300 -5.32 18.42 1.83
C ARG A 300 -6.01 18.48 0.46
N LEU A 301 -5.33 18.97 -0.57
CA LEU A 301 -5.93 19.26 -1.89
C LEU A 301 -5.51 18.24 -2.96
N ILE A 302 -4.22 17.84 -3.00
CA ILE A 302 -3.66 17.10 -4.15
C ILE A 302 -3.77 15.58 -3.98
N GLN A 303 -3.67 15.08 -2.75
CA GLN A 303 -3.57 13.64 -2.49
C GLN A 303 -4.83 12.85 -2.92
N MET A 304 -6.03 13.34 -2.60
CA MET A 304 -7.28 12.62 -2.90
C MET A 304 -7.51 12.44 -4.42
N PRO A 305 -7.32 13.47 -5.28
CA PRO A 305 -7.41 13.29 -6.72
C PRO A 305 -6.47 12.22 -7.30
N LEU A 306 -5.23 12.14 -6.79
CA LEU A 306 -4.26 11.13 -7.21
C LEU A 306 -4.66 9.72 -6.76
N GLU A 307 -5.14 9.58 -5.52
CA GLU A 307 -5.67 8.34 -4.98
C GLU A 307 -6.82 7.79 -5.84
N TYR A 308 -7.75 8.66 -6.27
CA TYR A 308 -8.82 8.27 -7.19
C TYR A 308 -8.29 7.82 -8.56
N LEU A 309 -7.16 8.34 -9.03
CA LEU A 309 -6.54 7.89 -10.28
C LEU A 309 -5.75 6.58 -10.13
N GLY A 310 -5.67 6.03 -8.91
CA GLY A 310 -4.96 4.80 -8.59
C GLY A 310 -3.50 4.99 -8.20
N PHE A 311 -3.04 6.23 -8.06
CA PHE A 311 -1.71 6.55 -7.56
C PHE A 311 -1.64 6.43 -6.03
N VAL A 312 -0.42 6.31 -5.51
CA VAL A 312 -0.10 6.19 -4.09
C VAL A 312 0.73 7.42 -3.71
N PRO A 313 0.10 8.50 -3.23
CA PRO A 313 0.85 9.69 -2.87
C PRO A 313 1.59 9.48 -1.54
N GLU A 314 2.79 10.04 -1.47
CA GLU A 314 3.64 10.02 -0.28
C GLU A 314 4.14 11.43 -0.01
N VAL A 315 3.78 11.97 1.16
CA VAL A 315 4.11 13.34 1.57
C VAL A 315 5.50 13.35 2.20
N TYR A 316 6.38 14.20 1.68
CA TYR A 316 7.76 14.36 2.14
C TYR A 316 8.09 15.83 2.41
N ASP A 317 8.78 16.05 3.52
CA ASP A 317 9.28 17.35 3.92
C ASP A 317 10.62 17.64 3.23
N ILE A 318 10.74 18.79 2.57
CA ILE A 318 11.98 19.21 1.92
C ILE A 318 13.11 19.54 2.90
N ASN A 319 12.78 19.74 4.18
CA ASN A 319 13.77 19.96 5.25
C ASN A 319 14.29 18.65 5.85
N SER A 320 13.73 17.51 5.44
CA SER A 320 14.17 16.17 5.81
C SER A 320 14.95 15.51 4.68
N GLU A 321 15.54 14.33 4.93
CA GLU A 321 16.15 13.54 3.86
C GLU A 321 15.10 13.05 2.87
N LEU A 322 15.31 13.36 1.59
CA LEU A 322 14.42 12.94 0.50
C LEU A 322 14.79 11.52 0.03
N PRO A 323 13.80 10.67 -0.30
CA PRO A 323 14.04 9.29 -0.67
C PRO A 323 14.72 9.17 -2.04
N GLU A 324 15.39 8.04 -2.29
CA GLU A 324 15.78 7.67 -3.64
C GLU A 324 14.52 7.35 -4.46
N VAL A 325 14.44 7.88 -5.68
CA VAL A 325 13.26 7.75 -6.55
C VAL A 325 13.66 7.38 -7.98
N TYR A 326 13.08 6.29 -8.50
CA TYR A 326 13.18 5.87 -9.90
C TYR A 326 12.02 4.90 -10.24
N PRO A 327 11.71 4.66 -11.52
CA PRO A 327 10.53 3.89 -11.92
C PRO A 327 10.47 2.46 -11.37
N ASN A 328 11.61 1.75 -11.29
CA ASN A 328 11.64 0.38 -10.78
C ASN A 328 11.37 0.29 -9.26
N LEU A 329 11.43 1.40 -8.52
CA LEU A 329 10.93 1.50 -7.12
C LEU A 329 9.44 1.84 -7.04
N GLY A 330 8.73 1.85 -8.17
CA GLY A 330 7.30 2.17 -8.24
C GLY A 330 6.97 3.66 -8.34
N TYR A 331 7.95 4.56 -8.48
CA TYR A 331 7.71 6.01 -8.58
C TYR A 331 7.38 6.48 -10.01
N ALA A 332 6.23 7.14 -10.14
CA ALA A 332 5.75 7.75 -11.38
C ALA A 332 6.14 9.24 -11.49
N GLY A 333 6.25 9.95 -10.36
CA GLY A 333 6.53 11.38 -10.39
C GLY A 333 6.57 12.09 -9.05
N VAL A 334 6.67 13.42 -9.13
CA VAL A 334 6.80 14.36 -8.01
C VAL A 334 5.88 15.56 -8.26
N ILE A 335 5.17 16.00 -7.24
CA ILE A 335 4.44 17.27 -7.20
C ILE A 335 5.02 18.16 -6.12
N SER A 336 5.27 19.42 -6.48
CA SER A 336 5.64 20.50 -5.56
C SER A 336 4.59 21.60 -5.65
N MET A 337 4.08 22.07 -4.51
CA MET A 337 3.09 23.15 -4.44
C MET A 337 3.51 24.18 -3.40
N ASN A 338 3.41 25.46 -3.76
CA ASN A 338 3.67 26.58 -2.84
C ASN A 338 5.08 26.59 -2.22
N ILE A 339 6.07 25.91 -2.83
CA ILE A 339 7.46 25.91 -2.37
C ILE A 339 8.26 26.89 -3.24
N ASP A 340 8.65 28.01 -2.64
CA ASP A 340 9.52 29.04 -3.22
C ASP A 340 10.94 29.02 -2.61
N SER A 341 11.22 28.09 -1.69
CA SER A 341 12.50 27.98 -1.03
C SER A 341 13.62 27.58 -2.01
N GLN A 342 14.72 28.32 -1.95
CA GLN A 342 15.86 28.17 -2.84
C GLN A 342 16.86 27.18 -2.22
N ASN A 343 16.62 25.89 -2.44
CA ASN A 343 17.44 24.83 -1.86
C ASN A 343 18.15 24.04 -2.97
N GLU A 344 19.48 24.18 -3.07
CA GLU A 344 20.30 23.48 -4.07
C GLU A 344 20.20 21.94 -3.98
N LYS A 345 20.00 21.39 -2.77
CA LYS A 345 19.84 19.93 -2.59
C LYS A 345 18.53 19.46 -3.21
N LEU A 346 17.45 20.20 -2.99
CA LEU A 346 16.14 19.93 -3.58
C LEU A 346 16.20 20.04 -5.11
N GLU A 347 16.85 21.09 -5.63
CA GLU A 347 17.02 21.27 -7.08
C GLU A 347 17.74 20.07 -7.72
N LYS A 348 18.89 19.67 -7.15
CA LYS A 348 19.65 18.50 -7.63
C LYS A 348 18.82 17.22 -7.58
N TRP A 349 18.06 17.02 -6.51
CA TRP A 349 17.19 15.85 -6.36
C TRP A 349 16.07 15.83 -7.42
N LEU A 350 15.41 16.97 -7.68
CA LEU A 350 14.38 17.09 -8.72
C LEU A 350 14.93 16.84 -10.13
N LEU A 351 16.09 17.41 -10.46
CA LEU A 351 16.74 17.18 -11.75
C LEU A 351 17.17 15.72 -11.93
N GLN A 352 17.61 15.07 -10.85
CA GLN A 352 17.90 13.63 -10.86
C GLN A 352 16.64 12.78 -11.06
N ALA A 353 15.52 13.11 -10.41
CA ALA A 353 14.24 12.45 -10.63
C ALA A 353 13.80 12.57 -12.11
N LYS A 354 13.92 13.76 -12.70
CA LYS A 354 13.69 13.97 -14.14
C LYS A 354 14.63 13.12 -15.01
N LYS A 355 15.92 13.01 -14.67
CA LYS A 355 16.88 12.16 -15.41
C LYS A 355 16.46 10.69 -15.40
N TYR A 356 15.89 10.19 -14.30
CA TYR A 356 15.33 8.83 -14.21
C TYR A 356 13.98 8.65 -14.94
N GLY A 357 13.41 9.73 -15.47
CA GLY A 357 12.17 9.71 -16.26
C GLY A 357 10.89 9.92 -15.44
N LEU A 358 11.00 10.35 -14.17
CA LEU A 358 9.84 10.72 -13.36
C LEU A 358 9.21 12.01 -13.89
N LYS A 359 7.88 12.09 -13.79
CA LYS A 359 7.14 13.30 -14.13
C LYS A 359 7.22 14.32 -13.00
N LEU A 360 7.57 15.55 -13.29
CA LEU A 360 7.57 16.65 -12.32
C LEU A 360 6.39 17.58 -12.60
N PHE A 361 5.65 17.97 -11.56
CA PHE A 361 4.57 18.94 -11.69
C PHE A 361 4.64 20.02 -10.61
N PHE A 362 4.76 21.28 -11.04
CA PHE A 362 4.90 22.43 -10.13
C PHE A 362 3.60 23.23 -10.06
N ILE A 363 3.12 23.50 -8.86
CA ILE A 363 1.88 24.24 -8.61
C ILE A 363 2.20 25.53 -7.85
N ASN A 364 1.74 26.65 -8.40
CA ASN A 364 1.92 28.03 -7.93
C ASN A 364 3.35 28.57 -7.91
N ALA A 365 4.36 27.78 -7.54
CA ALA A 365 5.75 28.20 -7.44
C ALA A 365 6.72 27.15 -8.00
N PHE A 366 7.90 27.62 -8.44
CA PHE A 366 9.03 26.77 -8.75
C PHE A 366 10.02 26.78 -7.57
N PRO A 367 10.53 25.62 -7.12
CA PRO A 367 11.47 25.53 -6.02
C PRO A 367 12.93 25.79 -6.47
N PHE A 368 13.12 26.78 -7.35
CA PHE A 368 14.41 27.08 -7.98
C PHE A 368 14.74 28.58 -7.83
N ALA A 369 16.03 28.90 -7.70
CA ALA A 369 16.48 30.29 -7.80
C ALA A 369 16.20 30.86 -9.20
N ARG A 370 15.83 32.13 -9.32
CA ARG A 370 15.40 32.76 -10.59
C ARG A 370 16.43 32.64 -11.73
N ASN A 371 17.72 32.59 -11.41
CA ASN A 371 18.83 32.44 -12.35
C ASN A 371 19.35 31.00 -12.45
N SER A 372 18.63 30.02 -11.92
CA SER A 372 19.02 28.62 -11.93
C SER A 372 19.05 28.05 -13.36
N GLN A 373 20.05 27.21 -13.62
CA GLN A 373 20.16 26.42 -14.85
C GLN A 373 19.01 25.40 -14.97
N ALA A 374 18.33 25.06 -13.87
CA ALA A 374 17.18 24.15 -13.88
C ALA A 374 16.06 24.64 -14.82
N PHE A 375 15.84 25.95 -14.95
CA PHE A 375 14.86 26.49 -15.91
C PHE A 375 15.23 26.13 -17.35
N ASN A 376 16.48 26.31 -17.74
CA ASN A 376 16.98 25.93 -19.06
C ASN A 376 16.87 24.42 -19.28
N ASP A 377 17.21 23.60 -18.28
CA ASP A 377 17.11 22.14 -18.36
C ASP A 377 15.66 21.64 -18.47
N LEU A 378 14.69 22.45 -18.03
CA LEU A 378 13.25 22.23 -18.18
C LEU A 378 12.68 22.87 -19.46
N GLY A 379 13.48 23.62 -20.23
CA GLY A 379 13.06 24.35 -21.42
C GLY A 379 12.22 25.60 -21.12
N ILE A 380 12.31 26.13 -19.90
CA ILE A 380 11.57 27.30 -19.42
C ILE A 380 12.45 28.54 -19.55
N SER A 381 11.91 29.59 -20.18
CA SER A 381 12.54 30.91 -20.25
C SER A 381 11.80 31.89 -19.34
N LEU A 382 12.49 32.40 -18.32
CA LEU A 382 12.02 33.46 -17.44
C LEU A 382 12.50 34.83 -17.94
N TYR A 383 11.59 35.80 -17.99
CA TYR A 383 11.93 37.18 -18.32
C TYR A 383 11.05 38.18 -17.59
N GLU A 384 11.53 39.42 -17.49
CA GLU A 384 10.85 40.50 -16.77
C GLU A 384 9.57 40.95 -17.47
N ASN A 385 8.53 41.20 -16.67
CA ASN A 385 7.33 41.88 -17.12
C ASN A 385 7.62 43.38 -17.28
N LYS A 386 7.58 43.89 -18.51
CA LYS A 386 7.84 45.30 -18.84
C LYS A 386 6.59 46.17 -18.77
N ASP A 387 5.44 45.59 -18.45
CA ASP A 387 4.19 46.32 -18.28
C ASP A 387 4.19 47.10 -16.95
N LYS A 388 4.28 48.42 -17.04
CA LYS A 388 4.29 49.29 -15.85
C LYS A 388 2.89 49.56 -15.30
N LYS A 389 1.85 49.22 -16.05
CA LYS A 389 0.46 49.38 -15.62
C LYS A 389 0.09 48.01 -15.04
N ILE A 390 -0.12 47.92 -13.73
CA ILE A 390 -0.53 46.67 -13.05
C ILE A 390 -1.97 46.33 -13.50
N LEU A 391 -2.10 45.89 -14.75
CA LEU A 391 -3.33 45.55 -15.45
C LEU A 391 -3.43 44.02 -15.53
N SER A 392 -4.67 43.54 -15.68
CA SER A 392 -4.92 42.12 -15.93
C SER A 392 -4.43 41.72 -17.32
N PHE A 393 -3.99 40.46 -17.43
CA PHE A 393 -3.60 39.87 -18.70
C PHE A 393 -4.80 39.67 -19.63
N ARG A 394 -4.58 39.82 -20.94
CA ARG A 394 -5.50 39.33 -21.98
C ARG A 394 -5.28 37.85 -22.21
N ILE A 395 -6.33 37.04 -22.14
CA ILE A 395 -6.27 35.61 -22.47
C ILE A 395 -6.24 35.47 -24.00
N LEU A 396 -5.14 34.92 -24.53
CA LEU A 396 -5.02 34.57 -25.95
C LEU A 396 -5.54 33.16 -26.22
N ARG A 397 -5.19 32.21 -25.35
CA ARG A 397 -5.57 30.81 -25.46
C ARG A 397 -5.85 30.21 -24.08
N LYS A 398 -6.84 29.33 -24.03
CA LYS A 398 -7.08 28.42 -22.90
C LYS A 398 -7.70 27.12 -23.41
N ILE A 399 -7.33 25.99 -22.82
CA ILE A 399 -7.96 24.70 -23.15
C ILE A 399 -9.35 24.60 -22.49
N SER A 400 -10.25 23.82 -23.08
CA SER A 400 -11.55 23.52 -22.49
C SER A 400 -11.42 22.82 -21.14
N GLY A 401 -12.32 23.13 -20.20
CA GLY A 401 -12.32 22.56 -18.85
C GLY A 401 -11.92 23.55 -17.75
N ASP A 402 -11.75 24.82 -18.09
CA ASP A 402 -11.62 25.92 -17.11
C ASP A 402 -12.97 26.27 -16.47
N GLY A 403 -12.93 26.84 -15.27
CA GLY A 403 -14.15 27.18 -14.53
C GLY A 403 -14.78 26.01 -13.78
N PHE A 404 -13.97 25.01 -13.38
CA PHE A 404 -14.45 23.78 -12.75
C PHE A 404 -15.19 24.04 -11.42
N GLU A 405 -14.55 24.70 -10.46
CA GLU A 405 -15.16 25.20 -9.21
C GLU A 405 -15.07 26.72 -9.09
N ALA A 406 -14.02 27.33 -9.68
CA ALA A 406 -13.81 28.76 -9.70
C ALA A 406 -13.40 29.26 -11.09
N PRO A 407 -13.76 30.50 -11.48
CA PRO A 407 -13.31 31.09 -12.73
C PRO A 407 -11.80 31.32 -12.72
N LEU A 408 -11.19 31.23 -13.91
CA LEU A 408 -9.79 31.61 -14.09
C LEU A 408 -9.63 33.12 -13.88
N VAL A 409 -8.87 33.51 -12.86
CA VAL A 409 -8.46 34.90 -12.60
C VAL A 409 -6.94 34.95 -12.61
N VAL A 410 -6.37 35.73 -13.53
CA VAL A 410 -4.91 35.90 -13.59
C VAL A 410 -4.54 37.33 -13.26
N SER A 411 -3.81 37.47 -12.16
CA SER A 411 -3.27 38.73 -11.67
C SER A 411 -1.93 39.06 -12.31
N TYR A 412 -1.53 40.33 -12.21
CA TYR A 412 -0.20 40.78 -12.60
C TYR A 412 0.90 39.96 -11.89
N THR A 413 2.02 39.73 -12.58
CA THR A 413 3.24 39.11 -12.05
C THR A 413 4.48 39.83 -12.60
N ASP A 414 5.56 39.90 -11.81
CA ASP A 414 6.82 40.54 -12.23
C ASP A 414 7.66 39.68 -13.19
N SER A 415 7.38 38.38 -13.25
CA SER A 415 8.13 37.42 -14.08
C SER A 415 7.20 36.69 -15.03
N LEU A 416 7.51 36.77 -16.33
CA LEU A 416 6.80 36.07 -17.39
C LEU A 416 7.55 34.80 -17.77
N ILE A 417 6.77 33.81 -18.22
CA ILE A 417 7.24 32.49 -18.61
C ILE A 417 6.94 32.24 -20.08
N ARG A 418 7.92 31.70 -20.80
CA ARG A 418 7.74 31.00 -22.09
C ARG A 418 8.31 29.59 -22.02
N ILE A 419 7.77 28.72 -22.87
CA ILE A 419 8.24 27.36 -23.08
C ILE A 419 8.11 27.00 -24.57
N SER A 420 9.06 26.23 -25.11
CA SER A 420 9.14 25.93 -26.55
C SER A 420 8.50 24.60 -26.97
N GLU A 421 8.56 23.56 -26.11
CA GLU A 421 8.01 22.22 -26.39
C GLU A 421 6.94 21.83 -25.37
N ALA A 422 5.75 22.43 -25.46
CA ALA A 422 4.65 22.15 -24.55
C ALA A 422 3.27 22.20 -25.20
N GLU A 423 2.30 21.55 -24.56
CA GLU A 423 0.88 21.86 -24.71
C GLU A 423 0.59 23.06 -23.79
N ASP A 424 0.54 24.28 -24.35
CA ASP A 424 0.18 25.45 -23.53
C ASP A 424 -1.30 25.39 -23.18
N MET A 425 -1.56 25.20 -21.89
CA MET A 425 -2.89 25.08 -21.32
C MET A 425 -3.54 26.47 -21.21
N ILE A 426 -2.73 27.48 -20.88
CA ILE A 426 -3.11 28.89 -20.85
C ILE A 426 -2.00 29.72 -21.50
N GLU A 427 -2.39 30.60 -22.42
CA GLU A 427 -1.53 31.60 -23.06
C GLU A 427 -2.14 32.99 -22.86
N LEU A 428 -1.32 33.91 -22.35
CA LEU A 428 -1.71 35.25 -21.96
C LEU A 428 -0.83 36.30 -22.64
N GLU A 429 -1.33 37.53 -22.72
CA GLU A 429 -0.59 38.69 -23.19
C GLU A 429 -0.81 39.88 -22.25
N ASN A 430 0.27 40.57 -21.86
CA ASN A 430 0.17 41.81 -21.10
C ASN A 430 -0.10 43.02 -22.02
N SER A 431 -0.29 44.22 -21.45
CA SER A 431 -0.58 45.41 -22.27
C SER A 431 0.65 45.89 -23.08
N ALA A 432 1.84 45.39 -22.77
CA ALA A 432 3.08 45.62 -23.51
C ALA A 432 3.30 44.62 -24.67
N GLY A 433 2.36 43.71 -24.95
CA GLY A 433 2.47 42.70 -26.02
C GLY A 433 3.41 41.53 -25.71
N GLN A 434 3.80 41.36 -24.44
CA GLN A 434 4.60 40.23 -24.00
C GLN A 434 3.69 39.04 -23.67
N ILE A 435 4.09 37.88 -24.15
CA ILE A 435 3.38 36.61 -23.92
C ILE A 435 3.71 36.08 -22.52
N HIS A 436 2.78 35.34 -21.92
CA HIS A 436 3.00 34.60 -20.70
C HIS A 436 2.25 33.28 -20.74
N ILE A 437 2.96 32.18 -20.51
CA ILE A 437 2.39 30.83 -20.41
C ILE A 437 2.53 30.37 -18.96
N PRO A 438 1.55 30.64 -18.08
CA PRO A 438 1.61 30.23 -16.67
C PRO A 438 1.20 28.77 -16.43
N PHE A 439 0.58 28.11 -17.41
CA PHE A 439 0.18 26.71 -17.31
C PHE A 439 0.51 25.96 -18.60
N ALA A 440 1.38 24.96 -18.50
CA ALA A 440 1.72 24.08 -19.61
C ALA A 440 1.99 22.63 -19.17
N ILE A 441 1.70 21.68 -20.05
CA ILE A 441 2.05 20.26 -19.91
C ILE A 441 3.16 19.93 -20.91
N THR A 442 4.17 19.19 -20.45
CA THR A 442 5.39 18.87 -21.22
C THR A 442 5.70 17.38 -21.18
N LYS A 443 6.71 16.94 -21.94
CA LYS A 443 7.21 15.55 -21.86
C LYS A 443 7.76 15.18 -20.47
N TRP A 444 8.27 16.15 -19.71
CA TRP A 444 8.79 15.90 -18.36
C TRP A 444 7.73 16.06 -17.26
N GLY A 445 6.51 16.48 -17.60
CA GLY A 445 5.40 16.66 -16.65
C GLY A 445 4.67 17.97 -16.91
N GLY A 446 4.96 19.02 -16.16
CA GLY A 446 4.41 20.35 -16.42
C GLY A 446 4.47 21.30 -15.23
N TYR A 447 3.75 22.40 -15.34
CA TYR A 447 3.58 23.37 -14.26
C TYR A 447 2.29 24.16 -14.44
N ALA A 448 1.71 24.61 -13.33
CA ALA A 448 0.63 25.58 -13.29
C ALA A 448 0.92 26.60 -12.18
N VAL A 449 1.50 27.74 -12.55
CA VAL A 449 1.90 28.79 -11.61
C VAL A 449 0.89 29.92 -11.56
N ASN A 450 1.09 30.87 -10.64
CA ASN A 450 0.27 32.08 -10.51
C ASN A 450 -1.22 31.79 -10.32
N ASN A 451 -1.56 30.79 -9.50
CA ASN A 451 -2.93 30.39 -9.16
C ASN A 451 -3.78 30.02 -10.38
N THR A 452 -3.18 29.43 -11.41
CA THR A 452 -3.90 29.06 -12.65
C THR A 452 -4.57 27.69 -12.62
N LEU A 453 -4.18 26.83 -11.67
CA LEU A 453 -4.81 25.52 -11.45
C LEU A 453 -5.77 25.53 -10.25
N ILE A 454 -5.36 26.19 -9.16
CA ILE A 454 -6.14 26.34 -7.92
C ILE A 454 -6.10 27.81 -7.53
N ASN A 455 -7.24 28.35 -7.13
CA ASN A 455 -7.29 29.65 -6.47
C ASN A 455 -6.94 29.47 -4.99
N ASN A 456 -5.78 29.97 -4.56
CA ASN A 456 -5.30 29.82 -3.19
C ASN A 456 -6.13 30.59 -2.15
N GLU A 457 -6.89 31.62 -2.52
CA GLU A 457 -7.66 32.42 -1.55
C GLU A 457 -8.86 31.65 -1.00
N ASN A 458 -9.46 30.78 -1.82
CA ASN A 458 -10.67 30.02 -1.48
C ASN A 458 -10.51 28.50 -1.68
N GLU A 459 -9.32 28.05 -2.07
CA GLU A 459 -8.97 26.64 -2.28
C GLU A 459 -9.85 25.92 -3.32
N LEU A 460 -10.32 26.68 -4.33
CA LEU A 460 -11.18 26.17 -5.39
C LEU A 460 -10.39 25.83 -6.65
N TRP A 461 -10.72 24.69 -7.24
CA TRP A 461 -10.10 24.22 -8.46
C TRP A 461 -10.59 25.00 -9.69
N ILE A 462 -9.66 25.57 -10.45
CA ILE A 462 -9.99 26.25 -11.71
C ILE A 462 -10.12 25.23 -12.85
N TYR A 463 -9.28 24.20 -12.85
CA TYR A 463 -9.38 23.04 -13.75
C TYR A 463 -9.62 21.76 -12.97
N ASN A 464 -10.31 20.81 -13.60
CA ASN A 464 -10.59 19.50 -13.02
C ASN A 464 -9.28 18.73 -12.70
N PRO A 465 -8.95 18.48 -11.42
CA PRO A 465 -7.69 17.84 -11.04
C PRO A 465 -7.55 16.42 -11.58
N PHE A 466 -8.65 15.68 -11.70
CA PHE A 466 -8.62 14.31 -12.19
C PHE A 466 -8.17 14.25 -13.65
N GLU A 467 -8.54 15.24 -14.47
CA GLU A 467 -8.15 15.31 -15.87
C GLU A 467 -6.70 15.78 -16.03
N ILE A 468 -6.28 16.79 -15.27
CA ILE A 468 -4.90 17.30 -15.30
C ILE A 468 -3.92 16.22 -14.84
N PHE A 469 -4.15 15.59 -13.70
CA PHE A 469 -3.23 14.56 -13.20
C PHE A 469 -3.26 13.28 -14.04
N ALA A 470 -4.39 12.93 -14.66
CA ALA A 470 -4.41 11.84 -15.63
C ALA A 470 -3.54 12.15 -16.86
N ARG A 471 -3.58 13.38 -17.40
CA ARG A 471 -2.72 13.82 -18.51
C ARG A 471 -1.24 13.80 -18.17
N VAL A 472 -0.89 14.16 -16.93
CA VAL A 472 0.52 14.24 -16.49
C VAL A 472 1.09 12.86 -16.15
N PHE A 473 0.38 12.06 -15.35
CA PHE A 473 0.92 10.85 -14.75
C PHE A 473 0.39 9.55 -15.36
N ARG A 474 -0.77 9.55 -16.03
CA ARG A 474 -1.46 8.33 -16.49
C ARG A 474 -1.41 8.17 -18.02
N ASN A 475 -0.20 8.03 -18.56
CA ASN A 475 0.01 7.82 -20.00
C ASN A 475 -0.59 6.50 -20.52
N ASP A 476 -0.58 5.45 -19.69
CA ASP A 476 -1.13 4.14 -20.00
C ASP A 476 -2.37 3.84 -19.13
N LEU A 477 -3.37 3.18 -19.71
CA LEU A 477 -4.52 2.69 -18.96
C LEU A 477 -4.15 1.41 -18.19
N PHE A 478 -4.48 1.37 -16.90
CA PHE A 478 -4.30 0.23 -16.01
C PHE A 478 -5.49 0.11 -15.03
N PRO A 479 -5.77 -1.08 -14.48
CA PRO A 479 -6.80 -1.28 -13.47
C PRO A 479 -6.47 -0.50 -12.18
N ILE A 480 -7.44 0.20 -11.61
CA ILE A 480 -7.26 1.01 -10.41
C ILE A 480 -7.78 0.24 -9.19
N PRO A 481 -6.97 -0.03 -8.16
CA PRO A 481 -7.45 -0.57 -6.89
C PRO A 481 -8.51 0.35 -6.27
N ASP A 482 -9.63 -0.20 -5.82
CA ASP A 482 -10.76 0.58 -5.30
C ASP A 482 -11.08 0.25 -3.84
N THR A 483 -11.01 1.26 -2.98
CA THR A 483 -11.29 1.17 -1.54
C THR A 483 -12.74 1.53 -1.19
N THR A 484 -13.55 1.88 -2.18
CA THR A 484 -14.93 2.35 -1.98
C THR A 484 -15.99 1.26 -2.21
N THR A 485 -15.60 0.15 -2.85
CA THR A 485 -16.52 -0.88 -3.36
C THR A 485 -16.03 -2.28 -2.99
N GLU A 486 -16.97 -3.16 -2.67
CA GLU A 486 -16.75 -4.60 -2.51
C GLU A 486 -17.85 -5.34 -3.27
N ASN A 487 -17.46 -6.22 -4.20
CA ASN A 487 -18.40 -6.99 -5.03
C ASN A 487 -19.50 -6.12 -5.66
N GLY A 488 -19.12 -4.98 -6.23
CA GLY A 488 -20.01 -4.05 -6.93
C GLY A 488 -20.89 -3.16 -6.05
N ARG A 489 -20.89 -3.37 -4.73
CA ARG A 489 -21.66 -2.55 -3.78
C ARG A 489 -20.74 -1.60 -3.02
N ARG A 490 -21.24 -0.40 -2.74
CA ARG A 490 -20.51 0.61 -1.95
C ARG A 490 -20.32 0.10 -0.53
N ILE A 491 -19.12 0.27 0.00
CA ILE A 491 -18.77 -0.13 1.37
C ILE A 491 -19.51 0.77 2.37
N LEU A 492 -19.99 0.16 3.46
CA LEU A 492 -20.56 0.84 4.63
C LEU A 492 -19.77 0.48 5.89
N THR A 493 -19.28 1.48 6.61
CA THR A 493 -18.72 1.34 7.96
C THR A 493 -19.56 2.13 8.97
N ALA A 494 -19.57 1.67 10.22
CA ALA A 494 -20.11 2.42 11.35
C ALA A 494 -19.13 2.36 12.53
N HIS A 495 -18.73 3.51 13.05
CA HIS A 495 -17.80 3.56 14.19
C HIS A 495 -18.15 4.66 15.18
N ILE A 496 -17.85 4.38 16.46
CA ILE A 496 -18.31 5.17 17.59
C ILE A 496 -17.11 5.57 18.46
N TYR A 497 -16.94 6.88 18.61
CA TYR A 497 -15.99 7.47 19.54
C TYR A 497 -16.44 7.36 20.98
N GLY A 498 -15.47 7.27 21.89
CA GLY A 498 -15.71 7.10 23.31
C GLY A 498 -16.36 8.32 24.00
N ASP A 499 -16.33 9.50 23.39
CA ASP A 499 -16.76 10.75 24.03
C ASP A 499 -18.23 10.73 24.46
N GLY A 500 -18.45 11.19 25.68
CA GLY A 500 -19.77 11.34 26.26
C GLY A 500 -20.43 10.01 26.59
N PHE A 501 -19.68 8.91 26.73
CA PHE A 501 -20.18 7.57 27.08
C PHE A 501 -20.92 7.53 28.42
N THR A 502 -20.48 8.37 29.36
CA THR A 502 -20.95 8.41 30.75
C THR A 502 -22.11 9.40 30.97
N GLU A 503 -22.43 10.22 29.97
CA GLU A 503 -23.46 11.25 30.08
C GLU A 503 -24.86 10.66 30.31
N ILE A 504 -25.74 11.44 30.93
CA ILE A 504 -27.14 11.07 31.16
C ILE A 504 -28.00 11.60 30.01
N SER A 505 -28.88 10.75 29.48
CA SER A 505 -29.82 11.15 28.44
C SER A 505 -30.89 12.12 28.99
N GLU A 506 -31.15 13.20 28.25
CA GLU A 506 -32.09 14.25 28.68
C GLU A 506 -33.55 13.79 28.61
N PHE A 507 -33.88 12.86 27.71
CA PHE A 507 -35.24 12.33 27.55
C PHE A 507 -35.46 11.02 28.33
N ASN A 508 -34.39 10.40 28.84
CA ASN A 508 -34.45 9.26 29.74
C ASN A 508 -33.33 9.33 30.77
N THR A 509 -33.59 10.03 31.86
CA THR A 509 -32.59 10.34 32.90
C THR A 509 -32.12 9.13 33.70
N LEU A 510 -32.72 7.94 33.50
CA LEU A 510 -32.32 6.70 34.15
C LEU A 510 -31.18 5.96 33.41
N LYS A 511 -30.92 6.34 32.15
CA LYS A 511 -29.94 5.67 31.29
C LYS A 511 -28.78 6.59 30.93
N THR A 512 -27.58 6.02 30.86
CA THR A 512 -26.47 6.73 30.22
C THR A 512 -26.66 6.75 28.70
N THR A 513 -26.00 7.68 28.03
CA THR A 513 -25.82 7.71 26.57
C THR A 513 -25.23 6.40 26.04
N GLY A 514 -24.27 5.78 26.74
CA GLY A 514 -23.77 4.44 26.43
C GLY A 514 -24.87 3.38 26.37
N GLU A 515 -25.81 3.39 27.33
CA GLU A 515 -26.96 2.48 27.33
C GLU A 515 -27.96 2.82 26.20
N ILE A 516 -28.22 4.11 25.95
CA ILE A 516 -29.09 4.57 24.87
C ILE A 516 -28.55 4.13 23.50
N ILE A 517 -27.28 4.38 23.20
CA ILE A 517 -26.67 3.98 21.92
C ILE A 517 -26.64 2.46 21.77
N ARG A 518 -26.30 1.72 22.84
CA ARG A 518 -26.38 0.25 22.83
C ARG A 518 -27.77 -0.23 22.45
N ASP A 519 -28.80 0.30 23.11
CA ASP A 519 -30.16 -0.22 23.00
C ASP A 519 -30.90 0.29 21.75
N GLU A 520 -30.72 1.56 21.38
CA GLU A 520 -31.49 2.23 20.31
C GLU A 520 -30.77 2.23 18.95
N ILE A 521 -29.46 1.96 18.91
CA ILE A 521 -28.66 1.95 17.68
C ILE A 521 -28.01 0.58 17.46
N ILE A 522 -27.07 0.16 18.30
CA ILE A 522 -26.22 -1.02 18.03
C ILE A 522 -27.05 -2.32 17.96
N LYS A 523 -28.03 -2.48 18.86
CA LYS A 523 -28.95 -3.63 18.86
C LYS A 523 -30.03 -3.55 17.77
N VAL A 524 -30.35 -2.35 17.29
CA VAL A 524 -31.41 -2.12 16.30
C VAL A 524 -30.88 -2.29 14.88
N PHE A 525 -29.73 -1.68 14.58
CA PHE A 525 -29.06 -1.78 13.29
C PHE A 525 -27.94 -2.81 13.41
N THR A 526 -28.23 -4.08 13.14
CA THR A 526 -27.26 -5.18 13.38
C THR A 526 -26.17 -5.30 12.31
N ILE A 527 -25.67 -4.19 11.78
CA ILE A 527 -24.45 -4.13 10.96
C ILE A 527 -23.20 -4.17 11.84
N PRO A 528 -22.00 -4.41 11.27
CA PRO A 528 -20.74 -4.24 11.99
C PRO A 528 -20.57 -2.82 12.55
N HIS A 529 -20.19 -2.72 13.82
CA HIS A 529 -19.84 -1.48 14.51
C HIS A 529 -18.45 -1.59 15.11
N THR A 530 -17.57 -0.63 14.87
CA THR A 530 -16.30 -0.50 15.60
C THR A 530 -16.51 0.50 16.73
N VAL A 531 -16.45 0.04 17.99
CA VAL A 531 -16.84 0.84 19.15
C VAL A 531 -15.65 1.04 20.06
N SER A 532 -15.41 2.28 20.47
CA SER A 532 -14.33 2.64 21.39
C SER A 532 -14.86 3.23 22.69
N ILE A 533 -14.05 3.18 23.74
CA ILE A 533 -14.27 3.91 25.00
C ILE A 533 -13.00 4.62 25.41
N ILE A 534 -13.15 5.72 26.17
CA ILE A 534 -12.04 6.38 26.85
C ILE A 534 -11.84 5.66 28.17
N GLU A 535 -10.68 5.04 28.39
CA GLU A 535 -10.44 4.28 29.62
C GLU A 535 -10.58 5.17 30.86
N GLY A 536 -10.06 6.39 30.83
CA GLY A 536 -10.09 7.34 31.93
C GLY A 536 -11.50 7.76 32.37
N GLU A 537 -12.54 7.54 31.56
CA GLU A 537 -13.93 7.78 31.97
C GLU A 537 -14.58 6.55 32.62
N VAL A 538 -14.06 5.34 32.34
CA VAL A 538 -14.69 4.06 32.69
C VAL A 538 -13.98 3.36 33.84
N ALA A 539 -12.65 3.41 33.87
CA ALA A 539 -11.82 2.65 34.79
C ALA A 539 -11.88 3.17 36.24
N PRO A 540 -11.59 2.32 37.25
CA PRO A 540 -11.69 2.70 38.65
C PRO A 540 -10.59 3.68 39.09
N TRP A 541 -9.53 3.85 38.29
CA TRP A 541 -8.49 4.87 38.46
C TRP A 541 -8.75 6.14 37.62
N GLY A 542 -9.90 6.23 36.97
CA GLY A 542 -10.30 7.34 36.10
C GLY A 542 -11.00 8.49 36.82
N LEU A 543 -11.80 9.25 36.07
CA LEU A 543 -12.58 10.42 36.53
C LEU A 543 -13.72 10.04 37.48
N TYR A 544 -14.31 8.84 37.32
CA TYR A 544 -15.51 8.42 38.06
C TYR A 544 -15.33 7.07 38.78
N PRO A 545 -14.40 6.93 39.75
CA PRO A 545 -14.15 5.66 40.45
C PRO A 545 -15.41 5.05 41.07
N GLU A 546 -16.35 5.87 41.56
CA GLU A 546 -17.57 5.43 42.21
C GLU A 546 -18.59 4.81 41.23
N LYS A 547 -18.53 5.22 39.96
CA LYS A 547 -19.40 4.72 38.88
C LYS A 547 -18.75 3.61 38.06
N SER A 548 -17.44 3.43 38.17
CA SER A 548 -16.64 2.56 37.31
C SER A 548 -17.23 1.16 37.16
N LYS A 549 -17.63 0.49 38.26
CA LYS A 549 -18.24 -0.85 38.19
C LYS A 549 -19.46 -0.91 37.27
N LYS A 550 -20.33 0.11 37.30
CA LYS A 550 -21.50 0.20 36.40
C LYS A 550 -21.05 0.46 34.96
N LEU A 551 -20.10 1.38 34.75
CA LEU A 551 -19.61 1.76 33.44
C LEU A 551 -18.88 0.61 32.73
N GLU A 552 -18.05 -0.14 33.44
CA GLU A 552 -17.40 -1.36 32.93
C GLU A 552 -18.41 -2.41 32.52
N LEU A 553 -19.49 -2.61 33.30
CA LEU A 553 -20.57 -3.52 32.93
C LEU A 553 -21.30 -3.07 31.65
N ILE A 554 -21.52 -1.76 31.47
CA ILE A 554 -22.11 -1.22 30.24
C ILE A 554 -21.16 -1.46 29.06
N ALA A 555 -19.87 -1.11 29.19
CA ALA A 555 -18.87 -1.32 28.16
C ALA A 555 -18.77 -2.80 27.76
N LYS A 556 -18.70 -3.71 28.76
CA LYS A 556 -18.71 -5.15 28.55
C LYS A 556 -19.94 -5.60 27.76
N SER A 557 -21.13 -5.13 28.15
CA SER A 557 -22.39 -5.48 27.47
C SER A 557 -22.46 -5.01 26.01
N ILE A 558 -21.70 -3.97 25.63
CA ILE A 558 -21.58 -3.50 24.25
C ILE A 558 -20.57 -4.37 23.51
N PHE A 559 -19.38 -4.57 24.08
CA PHE A 559 -18.31 -5.35 23.46
C PHE A 559 -18.67 -6.83 23.28
N GLU A 560 -19.56 -7.39 24.10
CA GLU A 560 -20.06 -8.78 23.94
C GLU A 560 -20.96 -8.96 22.71
N LEU A 561 -21.55 -7.89 22.15
CA LEU A 561 -22.46 -7.99 21.01
C LEU A 561 -21.75 -8.54 19.76
N PRO A 562 -22.32 -9.50 19.02
CA PRO A 562 -21.63 -10.18 17.91
C PRO A 562 -21.28 -9.26 16.74
N ASN A 563 -22.01 -8.15 16.59
CA ASN A 563 -21.80 -7.15 15.56
C ASN A 563 -20.91 -5.97 16.02
N VAL A 564 -20.18 -6.12 17.14
CA VAL A 564 -19.26 -5.11 17.68
C VAL A 564 -17.80 -5.59 17.63
N GLU A 565 -16.96 -4.76 17.02
CA GLU A 565 -15.49 -4.80 17.10
C GLU A 565 -15.01 -3.81 18.16
N MET A 566 -14.08 -4.27 19.01
CA MET A 566 -13.50 -3.46 20.08
C MET A 566 -12.42 -2.52 19.56
N ALA A 567 -12.51 -1.26 19.97
CA ALA A 567 -11.50 -0.25 19.72
C ALA A 567 -11.12 0.51 21.00
N SER A 568 -9.95 1.15 20.99
CA SER A 568 -9.52 2.08 22.04
C SER A 568 -9.70 3.53 21.61
N HIS A 569 -10.11 4.39 22.54
CA HIS A 569 -10.11 5.85 22.39
C HIS A 569 -9.16 6.51 23.41
N SER A 570 -7.99 5.91 23.55
CA SER A 570 -6.92 6.31 24.47
C SER A 570 -7.27 6.20 25.96
N PHE A 571 -6.30 6.54 26.82
CA PHE A 571 -6.47 6.56 28.26
C PHE A 571 -7.13 7.86 28.73
N SER A 572 -6.48 9.00 28.53
CA SER A 572 -6.95 10.29 29.08
C SER A 572 -7.56 11.22 28.03
N HIS A 573 -7.76 10.75 26.80
CA HIS A 573 -8.22 11.54 25.65
C HIS A 573 -7.35 12.79 25.42
N PRO A 574 -6.13 12.65 24.86
CA PRO A 574 -5.37 13.79 24.37
C PRO A 574 -6.21 14.59 23.37
N PHE A 575 -6.40 15.88 23.66
CA PHE A 575 -7.07 16.82 22.77
C PHE A 575 -6.15 17.28 21.64
N ALA A 576 -4.84 17.29 21.88
CA ALA A 576 -3.82 17.51 20.88
C ALA A 576 -2.69 16.50 21.03
N TRP A 577 -2.30 15.84 19.95
CA TRP A 577 -1.26 14.81 20.00
C TRP A 577 0.16 15.36 19.88
N GLN A 578 0.35 16.41 19.08
CA GLN A 578 1.64 17.07 18.90
C GLN A 578 1.78 18.23 19.89
N THR A 579 2.68 18.10 20.87
CA THR A 579 2.72 18.98 22.06
C THR A 579 3.74 20.11 22.00
N ASN A 580 4.47 20.26 20.90
CA ASN A 580 5.50 21.29 20.75
C ASN A 580 4.89 22.70 20.80
N ASN A 581 5.48 23.60 21.59
CA ASN A 581 5.02 24.98 21.74
C ASN A 581 5.00 25.76 20.41
N MET A 582 5.93 25.50 19.48
CA MET A 582 5.91 26.13 18.14
C MET A 582 4.71 25.70 17.30
N ILE A 583 4.17 24.51 17.57
CA ILE A 583 3.00 23.96 16.88
C ILE A 583 1.70 24.55 17.47
N ALA A 584 1.72 25.00 18.73
CA ALA A 584 0.55 25.55 19.41
C ALA A 584 -0.01 26.82 18.73
N GLU A 585 0.84 27.64 18.11
CA GLU A 585 0.45 28.84 17.36
C GLU A 585 -0.30 28.52 16.06
N PHE A 586 -0.07 27.32 15.48
CA PHE A 586 -0.76 26.85 14.27
C PHE A 586 -2.08 26.13 14.58
N ARG A 587 -2.47 26.02 15.86
CA ARG A 587 -3.76 25.44 16.24
C ARG A 587 -4.85 26.49 16.09
N THR A 588 -5.92 26.12 15.41
CA THR A 588 -7.10 26.98 15.19
C THR A 588 -8.09 26.97 16.35
N TYR A 589 -7.79 26.27 17.45
CA TYR A 589 -8.71 26.07 18.58
C TYR A 589 -8.00 26.12 19.95
N GLU A 590 -8.70 26.63 20.97
CA GLU A 590 -8.21 26.68 22.36
C GLU A 590 -8.36 25.33 23.06
N LEU A 591 -7.32 24.92 23.80
CA LEU A 591 -7.36 23.77 24.71
C LEU A 591 -8.06 24.13 26.04
N LYS A 592 -9.37 24.40 25.97
CA LYS A 592 -10.17 24.85 27.14
C LYS A 592 -10.11 23.91 28.35
N TYR A 593 -9.88 22.62 28.12
CA TYR A 593 -9.81 21.59 29.16
C TYR A 593 -8.38 21.14 29.49
N GLY A 594 -7.37 21.86 29.00
CA GLY A 594 -5.98 21.43 29.05
C GLY A 594 -5.64 20.43 27.93
N HIS A 595 -4.53 19.73 28.08
CA HIS A 595 -3.99 18.81 27.08
C HIS A 595 -4.79 17.50 26.95
N ASN A 596 -5.39 17.04 28.05
CA ASN A 596 -6.14 15.80 28.15
C ASN A 596 -7.10 15.90 29.35
N LEU A 597 -8.00 14.93 29.52
CA LEU A 597 -8.89 14.86 30.68
C LEU A 597 -8.10 14.90 31.99
N PRO A 598 -8.61 15.57 33.04
CA PRO A 598 -7.86 15.84 34.28
C PRO A 598 -7.79 14.60 35.20
N ILE A 599 -7.14 13.54 34.73
CA ILE A 599 -6.93 12.31 35.51
C ILE A 599 -5.94 12.59 36.65
N LYS A 600 -6.35 12.24 37.88
CA LYS A 600 -5.57 12.50 39.09
C LYS A 600 -4.17 11.88 39.00
N ASN A 601 -3.14 12.67 39.31
CA ASN A 601 -1.72 12.27 39.32
C ASN A 601 -1.19 11.73 37.98
N TYR A 602 -1.85 12.03 36.86
CA TYR A 602 -1.40 11.62 35.54
C TYR A 602 -0.73 12.78 34.78
N LYS A 603 0.31 12.43 34.02
CA LYS A 603 0.91 13.27 32.98
C LYS A 603 0.95 12.45 31.70
N THR A 604 0.72 13.10 30.55
CA THR A 604 0.68 12.43 29.24
C THR A 604 1.88 11.52 29.03
N ASN A 605 1.60 10.28 28.70
CA ASN A 605 2.57 9.26 28.33
C ASN A 605 1.96 8.44 27.18
N PHE A 606 2.54 8.52 25.98
CA PHE A 606 1.92 7.96 24.77
C PHE A 606 1.85 6.42 24.78
N GLU A 607 2.80 5.73 25.40
CA GLU A 607 2.70 4.26 25.55
C GLU A 607 1.54 3.88 26.49
N ARG A 608 1.30 4.66 27.54
CA ARG A 608 0.13 4.49 28.42
C ARG A 608 -1.18 4.83 27.73
N GLU A 609 -1.20 5.90 26.93
CA GLU A 609 -2.35 6.33 26.15
C GLU A 609 -2.76 5.28 25.12
N ILE A 610 -1.78 4.69 24.43
CA ILE A 610 -2.03 3.79 23.30
C ILE A 610 -2.05 2.34 23.76
N ILE A 611 -0.90 1.78 24.14
CA ILE A 611 -0.77 0.36 24.50
C ILE A 611 -1.50 0.06 25.81
N GLY A 612 -1.39 0.95 26.80
CA GLY A 612 -2.04 0.77 28.10
C GLY A 612 -3.56 0.69 27.99
N SER A 613 -4.19 1.60 27.23
CA SER A 613 -5.65 1.61 27.04
C SER A 613 -6.16 0.42 26.25
N ILE A 614 -5.40 -0.02 25.23
CA ILE A 614 -5.68 -1.25 24.49
C ILE A 614 -5.68 -2.45 25.44
N ASN A 615 -4.67 -2.56 26.31
CA ASN A 615 -4.57 -3.65 27.28
C ASN A 615 -5.70 -3.63 28.30
N TYR A 616 -6.11 -2.45 28.78
CA TYR A 616 -7.25 -2.31 29.68
C TYR A 616 -8.55 -2.80 29.03
N ILE A 617 -8.86 -2.32 27.82
CA ILE A 617 -10.08 -2.72 27.10
C ILE A 617 -10.06 -4.22 26.80
N GLN A 618 -8.91 -4.78 26.43
CA GLN A 618 -8.73 -6.21 26.25
C GLN A 618 -9.06 -7.00 27.53
N SER A 619 -8.74 -6.45 28.71
CA SER A 619 -8.99 -7.10 30.00
C SER A 619 -10.48 -7.20 30.37
N LEU A 620 -11.33 -6.28 29.89
CA LEU A 620 -12.79 -6.30 30.13
C LEU A 620 -13.47 -7.55 29.56
N LEU A 621 -12.90 -8.13 28.50
CA LEU A 621 -13.38 -9.34 27.83
C LEU A 621 -12.32 -10.45 27.76
N LYS A 622 -11.45 -10.56 28.76
CA LYS A 622 -10.39 -11.57 28.84
C LYS A 622 -10.87 -13.02 28.69
N ASP A 623 -12.12 -13.29 29.07
CA ASP A 623 -12.73 -14.62 29.01
C ASP A 623 -13.31 -14.94 27.60
N THR A 624 -13.15 -14.02 26.64
CA THR A 624 -13.64 -14.17 25.26
C THR A 624 -12.46 -14.21 24.27
N LYS A 625 -12.75 -14.64 23.04
CA LYS A 625 -11.77 -14.59 21.93
C LYS A 625 -11.69 -13.23 21.23
N LYS A 626 -12.48 -12.24 21.66
CA LYS A 626 -12.47 -10.92 21.03
C LYS A 626 -11.21 -10.16 21.40
N THR A 627 -10.63 -9.48 20.42
CA THR A 627 -9.46 -8.64 20.62
C THR A 627 -9.74 -7.21 20.22
N VAL A 628 -9.04 -6.25 20.84
CA VAL A 628 -9.01 -4.89 20.31
C VAL A 628 -8.38 -4.92 18.92
N LYS A 629 -9.01 -4.28 17.94
CA LYS A 629 -8.55 -4.27 16.53
C LYS A 629 -8.18 -2.89 16.03
N VAL A 630 -8.73 -1.84 16.63
CA VAL A 630 -8.57 -0.46 16.16
C VAL A 630 -8.23 0.48 17.33
N PHE A 631 -7.32 1.41 17.08
CA PHE A 631 -7.11 2.60 17.88
C PHE A 631 -7.74 3.78 17.15
N LEU A 632 -8.72 4.43 17.77
CA LEU A 632 -9.40 5.60 17.22
C LEU A 632 -8.75 6.85 17.80
N TRP A 633 -8.11 7.66 16.96
CA TRP A 633 -7.42 8.88 17.41
C TRP A 633 -8.39 9.87 18.06
N THR A 634 -8.00 10.42 19.21
CA THR A 634 -8.75 11.41 20.00
C THR A 634 -8.41 12.83 19.57
N GLY A 635 -9.23 13.81 19.97
CA GLY A 635 -8.90 15.23 19.79
C GLY A 635 -8.72 15.63 18.32
N ASP A 636 -7.63 16.34 18.03
CA ASP A 636 -7.27 16.75 16.65
C ASP A 636 -6.92 15.62 15.69
N CYS A 637 -6.80 14.38 16.18
CA CYS A 637 -6.43 13.23 15.37
C CYS A 637 -5.12 13.45 14.57
N SER A 638 -4.18 14.22 15.14
CA SER A 638 -2.95 14.66 14.46
C SER A 638 -1.70 14.06 15.11
N PRO A 639 -1.52 12.73 15.08
CA PRO A 639 -0.37 12.09 15.70
C PRO A 639 0.95 12.34 14.95
N ASP A 640 2.06 12.13 15.63
CA ASP A 640 3.39 12.05 15.03
C ASP A 640 3.80 10.59 14.72
N GLU A 641 5.00 10.42 14.14
CA GLU A 641 5.53 9.11 13.76
C GLU A 641 5.72 8.16 14.96
N GLU A 642 6.20 8.67 16.11
CA GLU A 642 6.43 7.84 17.29
C GLU A 642 5.11 7.29 17.85
N GLN A 643 4.06 8.10 17.84
CA GLN A 643 2.74 7.71 18.30
C GLN A 643 2.10 6.68 17.37
N ILE A 644 2.19 6.86 16.04
CA ILE A 644 1.67 5.87 15.09
C ILE A 644 2.41 4.55 15.23
N LYS A 645 3.74 4.57 15.39
CA LYS A 645 4.56 3.37 15.60
C LYS A 645 4.06 2.52 16.78
N LEU A 646 3.57 3.13 17.86
CA LEU A 646 3.00 2.41 19.00
C LEU A 646 1.76 1.60 18.63
N THR A 647 0.94 2.06 17.68
CA THR A 647 -0.24 1.31 17.19
C THR A 647 0.18 0.07 16.38
N TYR A 648 1.23 0.18 15.57
CA TYR A 648 1.82 -0.95 14.83
C TYR A 648 2.48 -1.96 15.76
N LYS A 649 3.22 -1.48 16.78
CA LYS A 649 3.77 -2.32 17.86
C LYS A 649 2.66 -3.08 18.61
N ALA A 650 1.51 -2.44 18.82
CA ALA A 650 0.32 -3.06 19.41
C ALA A 650 -0.45 -3.98 18.44
N ARG A 651 -0.09 -3.99 17.16
CA ARG A 651 -0.74 -4.77 16.09
C ARG A 651 -2.23 -4.45 15.93
N VAL A 652 -2.59 -3.17 16.06
CA VAL A 652 -3.94 -2.66 15.82
C VAL A 652 -3.91 -1.66 14.67
N PHE A 653 -5.02 -1.58 13.92
CA PHE A 653 -5.18 -0.51 12.95
C PHE A 653 -5.37 0.82 13.68
N ASN A 654 -4.91 1.92 13.10
CA ASN A 654 -5.16 3.25 13.63
C ASN A 654 -6.00 4.02 12.61
N VAL A 655 -7.11 4.60 13.07
CA VAL A 655 -8.07 5.27 12.19
C VAL A 655 -8.44 6.63 12.78
N ASN A 656 -8.92 7.52 11.90
CA ASN A 656 -9.42 8.87 12.11
C ASN A 656 -8.39 9.97 11.86
N GLY A 657 -8.89 11.21 11.83
CA GLY A 657 -8.32 12.29 11.05
C GLY A 657 -9.00 12.35 9.69
N GLY A 658 -8.70 13.42 8.95
CA GLY A 658 -9.40 13.76 7.72
C GLY A 658 -10.82 14.27 7.99
N ASP A 659 -11.20 15.36 7.34
CA ASP A 659 -12.48 16.03 7.54
C ASP A 659 -13.28 16.11 6.24
N THR A 660 -13.59 14.94 5.66
CA THR A 660 -14.55 14.91 4.54
C THR A 660 -15.92 15.35 5.06
N ALA A 661 -16.33 16.56 4.68
CA ALA A 661 -17.52 17.25 5.16
C ALA A 661 -18.28 17.98 4.03
N ILE A 662 -18.06 17.57 2.77
CA ILE A 662 -18.71 18.15 1.59
C ILE A 662 -20.24 18.18 1.73
N THR A 663 -20.85 19.31 1.40
CA THR A 663 -22.31 19.52 1.44
C THR A 663 -22.79 20.21 0.18
N GLN A 664 -24.10 20.36 -0.01
CA GLN A 664 -24.64 21.12 -1.14
C GLN A 664 -24.31 22.62 -1.07
N GLN A 665 -24.03 23.15 0.12
CA GLN A 665 -23.60 24.55 0.31
C GLN A 665 -22.11 24.74 0.03
N GLU A 666 -21.31 23.71 0.29
CA GLU A 666 -19.86 23.69 0.03
C GLU A 666 -19.50 22.43 -0.78
N PRO A 667 -19.91 22.34 -2.06
CA PRO A 667 -19.76 21.13 -2.89
C PRO A 667 -18.35 21.03 -3.51
N PHE A 668 -17.32 21.42 -2.77
CA PHE A 668 -15.95 21.57 -3.28
C PHE A 668 -15.07 20.38 -2.93
N LEU A 669 -14.14 20.03 -3.81
CA LEU A 669 -13.19 18.93 -3.60
C LEU A 669 -12.26 19.19 -2.41
N SER A 670 -12.01 20.45 -2.05
CA SER A 670 -11.27 20.82 -0.82
C SER A 670 -11.96 20.35 0.48
N ARG A 671 -13.25 19.99 0.41
CA ARG A 671 -14.03 19.39 1.51
C ARG A 671 -14.01 17.86 1.50
N VAL A 672 -13.14 17.23 0.70
CA VAL A 672 -12.99 15.77 0.61
C VAL A 672 -11.53 15.40 0.90
N SER A 673 -11.28 14.89 2.11
CA SER A 673 -9.95 14.48 2.58
C SER A 673 -9.40 13.28 1.80
N PRO A 674 -8.08 13.01 1.81
CA PRO A 674 -7.51 11.77 1.29
C PRO A 674 -7.83 10.56 2.19
N MET A 675 -7.33 9.38 1.83
CA MET A 675 -7.48 8.14 2.61
C MET A 675 -6.62 8.08 3.88
N GLY A 676 -5.62 8.95 4.01
CA GLY A 676 -4.70 8.94 5.15
C GLY A 676 -3.40 9.69 4.88
N LEU A 677 -2.38 9.45 5.69
CA LEU A 677 -1.06 10.11 5.60
C LEU A 677 0.08 9.18 6.02
N ASN A 678 1.23 9.26 5.33
CA ASN A 678 2.43 8.46 5.59
C ASN A 678 3.37 9.13 6.62
N TYR A 679 4.02 8.29 7.44
CA TYR A 679 5.00 8.65 8.46
C TYR A 679 6.10 7.60 8.49
N GLY A 680 7.19 7.84 7.75
CA GLY A 680 8.24 6.85 7.57
C GLY A 680 7.65 5.53 7.06
N ASN A 681 7.82 4.46 7.85
CA ASN A 681 7.30 3.11 7.56
C ASN A 681 5.83 2.89 7.93
N TYR A 682 5.16 3.88 8.49
CA TYR A 682 3.81 3.75 9.03
C TYR A 682 2.81 4.63 8.26
N PHE A 683 1.52 4.32 8.44
CA PHE A 683 0.43 5.03 7.80
C PHE A 683 -0.71 5.25 8.78
N GLN A 684 -1.23 6.48 8.78
CA GLN A 684 -2.48 6.82 9.47
C GLN A 684 -3.63 6.69 8.49
N VAL A 685 -4.62 5.87 8.79
CA VAL A 685 -5.84 5.76 7.98
C VAL A 685 -6.86 6.80 8.43
N TYR A 686 -7.48 7.53 7.51
CA TYR A 686 -8.52 8.49 7.84
C TYR A 686 -9.92 7.86 7.82
N ALA A 687 -10.81 8.47 8.60
CA ALA A 687 -12.23 8.16 8.50
C ALA A 687 -12.71 8.57 7.10
N PRO A 688 -13.53 7.75 6.40
CA PRO A 688 -13.99 8.12 5.06
C PRO A 688 -14.77 9.45 5.03
N ILE A 689 -15.60 9.68 6.05
CA ILE A 689 -16.47 10.85 6.23
C ILE A 689 -16.46 11.20 7.72
N THR A 690 -16.43 12.51 8.01
CA THR A 690 -16.32 13.05 9.37
C THR A 690 -17.58 12.78 10.22
N ASN A 691 -17.47 13.08 11.52
CA ASN A 691 -18.50 12.85 12.52
C ASN A 691 -19.54 13.97 12.66
N GLU A 692 -20.48 13.83 13.60
CA GLU A 692 -21.53 14.80 13.88
C GLU A 692 -21.05 16.15 14.41
N ASN A 693 -19.83 16.23 14.94
CA ASN A 693 -19.28 17.43 15.57
C ASN A 693 -19.24 18.60 14.58
N ILE A 694 -18.80 18.35 13.34
CA ILE A 694 -18.73 19.36 12.27
C ILE A 694 -20.13 19.80 11.85
N PHE A 695 -21.07 18.87 11.70
CA PHE A 695 -22.45 19.17 11.28
C PHE A 695 -23.32 19.82 12.36
N THR A 696 -22.84 19.89 13.61
CA THR A 696 -23.57 20.43 14.77
C THR A 696 -22.88 21.64 15.40
N ASN A 697 -21.95 22.29 14.69
CA ASN A 697 -21.20 23.45 15.15
C ASN A 697 -20.46 23.21 16.48
N LEU A 698 -19.70 22.12 16.54
CA LEU A 698 -19.02 21.67 17.74
C LEU A 698 -19.98 21.37 18.90
N TRP A 699 -21.07 20.64 18.58
CA TRP A 699 -22.16 20.31 19.51
C TRP A 699 -22.87 21.53 20.12
N LYS A 700 -22.80 22.70 19.47
CA LYS A 700 -23.58 23.91 19.86
C LYS A 700 -24.98 23.95 19.24
N GLY A 701 -25.25 23.04 18.31
CA GLY A 701 -26.52 22.92 17.62
C GLY A 701 -26.48 23.51 16.20
N PRO A 702 -27.48 23.20 15.35
CA PRO A 702 -28.67 22.42 15.68
C PRO A 702 -28.36 20.92 15.92
N PHE A 703 -28.92 20.34 17.00
CA PHE A 703 -28.61 18.95 17.40
C PHE A 703 -29.12 17.87 16.43
N TRP A 704 -29.94 18.24 15.44
CA TRP A 704 -30.34 17.35 14.33
C TRP A 704 -29.38 17.41 13.14
N GLY A 705 -28.38 18.31 13.17
CA GLY A 705 -27.53 18.68 12.04
C GLY A 705 -26.78 17.53 11.39
N TYR A 706 -26.50 16.45 12.12
CA TYR A 706 -25.88 15.24 11.54
C TYR A 706 -26.67 14.64 10.38
N SER A 707 -27.97 14.90 10.27
CA SER A 707 -28.76 14.51 9.09
C SER A 707 -28.17 15.02 7.76
N ASN A 708 -27.39 16.10 7.79
CA ASN A 708 -26.75 16.68 6.61
C ASN A 708 -25.60 15.81 6.06
N VAL A 709 -25.06 14.85 6.82
CA VAL A 709 -24.05 13.90 6.34
C VAL A 709 -24.56 13.07 5.14
N ILE A 710 -25.88 12.94 5.00
CA ILE A 710 -26.52 12.30 3.84
C ILE A 710 -26.11 13.01 2.54
N GLN A 711 -25.97 14.34 2.54
CA GLN A 711 -25.50 15.09 1.39
C GLN A 711 -24.06 14.70 1.04
N SER A 712 -23.20 14.51 2.05
CA SER A 712 -21.83 14.03 1.84
C SER A 712 -21.83 12.63 1.23
N PHE A 713 -22.74 11.74 1.64
CA PHE A 713 -22.88 10.41 1.03
C PHE A 713 -23.27 10.51 -0.45
N GLU A 714 -24.18 11.41 -0.81
CA GLU A 714 -24.62 11.60 -2.19
C GLU A 714 -23.52 12.19 -3.09
N LEU A 715 -22.87 13.27 -2.62
CA LEU A 715 -21.84 14.00 -3.37
C LEU A 715 -20.53 13.22 -3.52
N THR A 716 -20.27 12.26 -2.63
CA THR A 716 -19.12 11.35 -2.75
C THR A 716 -19.45 10.03 -3.46
N GLU A 717 -20.68 9.85 -3.93
CA GLU A 717 -21.08 8.76 -4.83
C GLU A 717 -21.12 9.21 -6.30
N LYS A 718 -21.66 10.41 -6.54
CA LYS A 718 -21.89 10.95 -7.89
C LYS A 718 -21.27 12.34 -8.03
N PRO A 719 -20.70 12.67 -9.21
CA PRO A 719 -20.58 11.82 -10.40
C PRO A 719 -19.46 10.76 -10.30
N LYS A 720 -18.61 10.85 -9.28
CA LYS A 720 -17.51 9.92 -9.02
C LYS A 720 -17.67 9.36 -7.61
N ARG A 721 -17.55 8.03 -7.46
CA ARG A 721 -17.49 7.40 -6.15
C ARG A 721 -16.12 7.67 -5.53
N LEU A 722 -16.04 8.65 -4.64
CA LEU A 722 -14.82 9.09 -3.97
C LEU A 722 -14.61 8.43 -2.61
N LYS A 723 -15.69 8.08 -1.91
CA LYS A 723 -15.63 7.56 -0.53
C LYS A 723 -16.61 6.39 -0.30
N PRO A 724 -16.31 5.46 0.62
CA PRO A 724 -17.33 4.64 1.28
C PRO A 724 -18.43 5.47 1.96
N ILE A 725 -19.51 4.82 2.37
CA ILE A 725 -20.44 5.37 3.37
C ILE A 725 -19.82 5.13 4.76
N SER A 726 -19.67 6.17 5.56
CA SER A 726 -19.13 6.08 6.93
C SER A 726 -20.06 6.77 7.91
N ILE A 727 -20.70 5.97 8.77
CA ILE A 727 -21.51 6.47 9.89
C ILE A 727 -20.58 6.62 11.10
N TYR A 728 -20.02 7.81 11.24
CA TYR A 728 -19.09 8.16 12.29
C TYR A 728 -19.77 9.12 13.28
N TYR A 729 -19.81 8.77 14.58
CA TYR A 729 -20.37 9.62 15.63
C TYR A 729 -19.80 9.31 17.04
N HIS A 730 -20.24 10.05 18.05
CA HIS A 730 -19.86 9.88 19.46
C HIS A 730 -21.04 9.44 20.34
N PHE A 731 -20.79 8.92 21.54
CA PHE A 731 -21.88 8.50 22.43
C PHE A 731 -22.81 9.64 22.85
N TYR A 732 -22.31 10.89 22.94
CA TYR A 732 -23.17 12.04 23.24
C TYR A 732 -24.31 12.25 22.24
N SER A 733 -24.26 11.65 21.04
CA SER A 733 -25.40 11.62 20.12
C SER A 733 -26.67 11.00 20.73
N GLY A 734 -26.53 10.16 21.77
CA GLY A 734 -27.65 9.60 22.54
C GLY A 734 -28.22 10.53 23.62
N LYS A 735 -27.61 11.70 23.86
CA LYS A 735 -28.02 12.61 24.93
C LYS A 735 -29.37 13.26 24.65
N LYS A 736 -29.55 13.75 23.42
CA LYS A 736 -30.74 14.50 23.00
C LYS A 736 -31.59 13.69 22.04
N LEU A 737 -32.91 13.86 22.13
CA LEU A 737 -33.83 13.12 21.26
C LEU A 737 -33.65 13.52 19.78
N ALA A 738 -33.36 14.80 19.51
CA ALA A 738 -33.13 15.31 18.17
C ALA A 738 -31.90 14.68 17.50
N SER A 739 -30.78 14.55 18.21
CA SER A 739 -29.56 13.92 17.70
C SER A 739 -29.73 12.42 17.50
N LEU A 740 -30.39 11.73 18.44
CA LEU A 740 -30.68 10.31 18.30
C LEU A 740 -31.58 10.03 17.07
N ASN A 741 -32.58 10.88 16.82
CA ASN A 741 -33.45 10.75 15.65
C ASN A 741 -32.72 11.05 14.34
N ALA A 742 -31.82 12.04 14.32
CA ALA A 742 -30.96 12.30 13.18
C ALA A 742 -30.06 11.10 12.88
N LEU A 743 -29.43 10.51 13.90
CA LEU A 743 -28.62 9.30 13.77
C LEU A 743 -29.43 8.13 13.19
N LYS A 744 -30.61 7.84 13.75
CA LYS A 744 -31.52 6.80 13.22
C LYS A 744 -31.89 7.05 11.75
N LYS A 745 -32.07 8.31 11.34
CA LYS A 745 -32.34 8.69 9.94
C LYS A 745 -31.13 8.37 9.05
N VAL A 746 -29.92 8.71 9.48
CA VAL A 746 -28.67 8.43 8.76
C VAL A 746 -28.48 6.93 8.57
N TYR A 747 -28.66 6.10 9.61
CA TYR A 747 -28.58 4.64 9.50
C TYR A 747 -29.59 4.07 8.49
N ARG A 748 -30.86 4.50 8.55
CA ARG A 748 -31.89 4.03 7.62
C ARG A 748 -31.57 4.41 6.18
N TYR A 749 -31.08 5.63 5.95
CA TYR A 749 -30.64 6.08 4.64
C TYR A 749 -29.47 5.23 4.11
N ALA A 750 -28.43 5.04 4.92
CA ALA A 750 -27.25 4.27 4.51
C ALA A 750 -27.61 2.82 4.12
N LEU A 751 -28.50 2.18 4.89
CA LEU A 751 -28.94 0.81 4.62
C LEU A 751 -29.85 0.71 3.41
N SER A 752 -30.59 1.77 3.05
CA SER A 752 -31.43 1.76 1.84
C SER A 752 -30.62 1.83 0.53
N GLN A 753 -29.31 2.08 0.60
CA GLN A 753 -28.41 2.11 -0.56
C GLN A 753 -27.90 0.72 -0.97
N SER A 754 -28.43 -0.37 -0.40
CA SER A 754 -27.95 -1.74 -0.59
C SER A 754 -26.41 -1.87 -0.45
N PRO A 755 -25.81 -1.42 0.66
CA PRO A 755 -24.36 -1.39 0.82
C PRO A 755 -23.74 -2.78 1.05
N ASN A 756 -22.40 -2.83 1.10
CA ASN A 756 -21.62 -3.92 1.68
C ASN A 756 -21.10 -3.49 3.07
N PRO A 757 -21.76 -3.88 4.19
CA PRO A 757 -21.32 -3.49 5.52
C PRO A 757 -20.08 -4.27 5.98
N MET A 758 -19.14 -3.60 6.63
CA MET A 758 -17.94 -4.23 7.21
C MET A 758 -17.43 -3.46 8.44
N PHE A 759 -16.58 -4.10 9.25
CA PHE A 759 -15.90 -3.42 10.34
C PHE A 759 -14.91 -2.36 9.81
N LEU A 760 -14.58 -1.38 10.65
CA LEU A 760 -13.65 -0.32 10.27
C LEU A 760 -12.22 -0.86 10.04
N SER A 761 -11.82 -1.92 10.76
CA SER A 761 -10.55 -2.61 10.51
C SER A 761 -10.47 -3.22 9.11
N GLU A 762 -11.55 -3.79 8.59
CA GLU A 762 -11.62 -4.37 7.24
C GLU A 762 -11.50 -3.29 6.15
N TYR A 763 -12.01 -2.07 6.43
CA TYR A 763 -11.75 -0.91 5.58
C TYR A 763 -10.28 -0.46 5.66
N ALA A 764 -9.71 -0.38 6.86
CA ALA A 764 -8.30 -0.03 7.05
C ALA A 764 -7.35 -1.02 6.35
N GLU A 765 -7.66 -2.32 6.38
CA GLU A 765 -6.96 -3.35 5.59
C GLU A 765 -6.96 -3.01 4.10
N ARG A 766 -8.10 -2.63 3.52
CA ARG A 766 -8.21 -2.26 2.10
C ARG A 766 -7.44 -0.99 1.76
N VAL A 767 -7.42 0.01 2.64
CA VAL A 767 -6.63 1.24 2.45
C VAL A 767 -5.14 0.93 2.41
N LEU A 768 -4.66 0.11 3.35
CA LEU A 768 -3.25 -0.31 3.37
C LEU A 768 -2.92 -1.18 2.15
N ASP A 769 -3.83 -2.07 1.76
CA ASP A 769 -3.66 -2.95 0.61
C ASP A 769 -3.65 -2.20 -0.73
N PHE A 770 -4.44 -1.12 -0.86
CA PHE A 770 -4.38 -0.19 -2.00
C PHE A 770 -2.97 0.37 -2.22
N ARG A 771 -2.26 0.73 -1.14
CA ARG A 771 -0.94 1.35 -1.22
C ARG A 771 0.14 0.37 -1.68
N GLN A 772 0.06 -0.88 -1.23
CA GLN A 772 1.05 -1.92 -1.53
C GLN A 772 0.70 -2.80 -2.74
N THR A 773 -0.48 -2.62 -3.36
CA THR A 773 -0.89 -3.43 -4.52
C THR A 773 0.09 -3.24 -5.70
N ALA A 774 0.73 -4.32 -6.13
CA ALA A 774 1.56 -4.33 -7.33
C ALA A 774 0.69 -4.62 -8.56
N ILE A 775 0.89 -3.86 -9.63
CA ILE A 775 0.22 -4.06 -10.92
C ILE A 775 1.30 -4.26 -11.98
N ILE A 776 1.26 -5.40 -12.66
CA ILE A 776 2.27 -5.78 -13.67
C ILE A 776 1.54 -5.94 -15.00
N LYS A 777 2.06 -5.29 -16.04
CA LYS A 777 1.50 -5.39 -17.40
C LYS A 777 1.96 -6.70 -18.06
N ILE A 778 1.03 -7.42 -18.69
CA ILE A 778 1.32 -8.62 -19.49
C ILE A 778 0.66 -8.49 -20.87
N PRO A 779 1.08 -9.26 -21.90
CA PRO A 779 0.61 -9.05 -23.28
C PRO A 779 -0.92 -9.04 -23.49
N GLU A 780 -1.68 -9.76 -22.65
CA GLU A 780 -3.14 -9.90 -22.79
C GLU A 780 -3.92 -9.36 -21.57
N GLY A 781 -3.29 -8.53 -20.74
CA GLY A 781 -3.93 -7.94 -19.57
C GLY A 781 -2.96 -7.60 -18.45
N PHE A 782 -3.31 -7.95 -17.21
CA PHE A 782 -2.58 -7.51 -16.02
C PHE A 782 -2.41 -8.64 -15.00
N ILE A 783 -1.34 -8.56 -14.21
CA ILE A 783 -1.22 -9.30 -12.96
C ILE A 783 -1.38 -8.28 -11.83
N VAL A 784 -2.18 -8.63 -10.82
CA VAL A 784 -2.43 -7.77 -9.66
C VAL A 784 -2.15 -8.58 -8.40
N LYS A 785 -1.14 -8.15 -7.64
CA LYS A 785 -0.69 -8.82 -6.43
C LYS A 785 -0.82 -7.92 -5.20
N ASN A 786 -1.37 -8.44 -4.12
CA ASN A 786 -1.62 -7.73 -2.88
C ASN A 786 -1.83 -8.71 -1.71
N ALA A 787 -2.20 -8.23 -0.51
CA ALA A 787 -2.41 -9.07 0.67
C ALA A 787 -3.72 -9.88 0.64
N GLY A 788 -4.58 -9.69 -0.37
CA GLY A 788 -5.87 -10.35 -0.52
C GLY A 788 -7.03 -9.66 0.21
N TYR A 789 -6.84 -8.41 0.64
CA TYR A 789 -7.87 -7.62 1.33
C TYR A 789 -8.63 -6.71 0.38
N LEU A 790 -7.93 -6.02 -0.53
CA LEU A 790 -8.53 -5.21 -1.58
C LEU A 790 -8.90 -6.12 -2.75
N ARG A 791 -10.21 -6.25 -2.98
CA ARG A 791 -10.79 -7.23 -3.92
C ARG A 791 -11.61 -6.60 -5.03
N THR A 792 -11.51 -5.29 -5.21
CA THR A 792 -12.19 -4.59 -6.30
C THR A 792 -11.21 -3.74 -7.09
N LEU A 793 -11.27 -3.85 -8.42
CA LEU A 793 -10.53 -2.99 -9.34
C LEU A 793 -11.51 -2.21 -10.22
N ARG A 794 -11.31 -0.89 -10.34
CA ARG A 794 -11.96 -0.04 -11.35
C ARG A 794 -11.17 -0.07 -12.64
N MET A 795 -11.83 -0.45 -13.72
CA MET A 795 -11.25 -0.56 -15.04
C MET A 795 -11.98 0.37 -16.01
N PRO A 796 -11.29 1.28 -16.71
CA PRO A 796 -11.91 2.03 -17.80
C PRO A 796 -12.55 1.07 -18.81
N ILE A 797 -13.79 1.33 -19.22
CA ILE A 797 -14.53 0.46 -20.17
C ILE A 797 -13.73 0.24 -21.47
N LYS A 798 -12.89 1.21 -21.86
CA LYS A 798 -11.99 1.14 -23.04
C LYS A 798 -10.99 -0.03 -22.99
N LEU A 799 -10.70 -0.59 -21.81
CA LEU A 799 -9.85 -1.79 -21.68
C LEU A 799 -10.58 -3.08 -22.09
N GLY A 800 -11.91 -3.07 -22.19
CA GLY A 800 -12.73 -4.25 -22.41
C GLY A 800 -13.18 -4.92 -21.11
N PHE A 801 -13.80 -6.09 -21.23
CA PHE A 801 -14.33 -6.90 -20.13
C PHE A 801 -13.32 -7.94 -19.64
N PRO A 802 -13.36 -8.34 -18.35
CA PRO A 802 -12.57 -9.46 -17.87
C PRO A 802 -13.05 -10.79 -18.49
N ASP A 803 -12.14 -11.57 -19.05
CA ASP A 803 -12.38 -12.95 -19.47
C ASP A 803 -12.30 -13.86 -18.23
N ILE A 804 -13.45 -14.20 -17.66
CA ILE A 804 -13.57 -15.00 -16.43
C ILE A 804 -12.95 -16.40 -16.58
N ARG A 805 -13.06 -17.00 -17.77
CA ARG A 805 -12.51 -18.34 -18.06
C ARG A 805 -10.98 -18.31 -18.08
N LYS A 806 -10.37 -17.30 -18.70
CA LYS A 806 -8.90 -17.20 -18.83
C LYS A 806 -8.21 -16.53 -17.63
N SER A 807 -8.95 -15.77 -16.83
CA SER A 807 -8.41 -15.03 -15.67
C SER A 807 -8.19 -15.94 -14.44
N LYS A 808 -7.24 -15.62 -13.57
CA LYS A 808 -7.06 -16.25 -12.25
C LYS A 808 -7.59 -15.31 -11.17
N GLY A 809 -8.44 -15.82 -10.28
CA GLY A 809 -8.97 -15.09 -9.13
C GLY A 809 -10.02 -14.02 -9.45
N VAL A 810 -10.47 -13.89 -10.70
CA VAL A 810 -11.59 -13.00 -11.05
C VAL A 810 -12.91 -13.76 -10.86
N VAL A 811 -13.77 -13.23 -9.99
CA VAL A 811 -15.05 -13.84 -9.59
C VAL A 811 -16.24 -13.25 -10.37
N GLY A 812 -16.13 -12.00 -10.79
CA GLY A 812 -17.11 -11.35 -11.64
C GLY A 812 -16.87 -9.86 -11.78
N PHE A 813 -17.90 -9.12 -12.17
CA PHE A 813 -17.81 -7.66 -12.32
C PHE A 813 -19.19 -6.99 -12.36
N SER A 814 -19.23 -5.69 -12.05
CA SER A 814 -20.37 -4.81 -12.32
C SER A 814 -19.98 -3.67 -13.26
N ILE A 815 -20.93 -3.21 -14.06
CA ILE A 815 -20.74 -2.08 -14.99
C ILE A 815 -21.23 -0.80 -14.30
N GLY A 816 -20.36 0.18 -14.15
CA GLY A 816 -20.69 1.55 -13.75
C GLY A 816 -20.96 2.45 -14.97
N VAL A 817 -20.87 3.77 -14.79
CA VAL A 817 -21.09 4.73 -15.89
C VAL A 817 -19.96 4.66 -16.92
N ASP A 818 -18.71 4.87 -16.47
CA ASP A 818 -17.52 4.91 -17.34
C ASP A 818 -16.48 3.82 -17.01
N GLU A 819 -16.76 3.01 -15.98
CA GLU A 819 -15.83 2.03 -15.42
C GLU A 819 -16.50 0.69 -15.14
N ILE A 820 -15.72 -0.38 -15.22
CA ILE A 820 -16.08 -1.73 -14.79
C ILE A 820 -15.44 -1.97 -13.43
N TYR A 821 -16.23 -2.41 -12.45
CA TYR A 821 -15.73 -2.85 -11.14
C TYR A 821 -15.54 -4.36 -11.20
N VAL A 822 -14.29 -4.81 -11.27
CA VAL A 822 -13.91 -6.22 -11.30
C VAL A 822 -13.79 -6.75 -9.88
N HIS A 823 -14.45 -7.88 -9.59
CA HIS A 823 -14.49 -8.54 -8.29
C HIS A 823 -13.45 -9.66 -8.25
N LEU A 824 -12.61 -9.66 -7.22
CA LEU A 824 -11.52 -10.60 -7.02
C LEU A 824 -11.77 -11.50 -5.81
N ASP A 825 -11.14 -12.67 -5.80
CA ASP A 825 -11.10 -13.52 -4.63
C ASP A 825 -10.09 -13.03 -3.58
N GLY A 826 -9.93 -13.78 -2.49
CA GLY A 826 -9.00 -13.45 -1.41
C GLY A 826 -7.58 -13.95 -1.60
N SER A 827 -7.19 -14.42 -2.79
CA SER A 827 -5.88 -15.06 -3.01
C SER A 827 -4.71 -14.07 -2.97
N GLY A 828 -4.94 -12.83 -3.38
CA GLY A 828 -3.89 -11.81 -3.45
C GLY A 828 -2.93 -11.97 -4.63
N ASP A 829 -3.17 -12.91 -5.56
CA ASP A 829 -2.38 -13.11 -6.77
C ASP A 829 -3.29 -13.41 -7.97
N HIS A 830 -3.63 -12.34 -8.68
CA HIS A 830 -4.67 -12.35 -9.71
C HIS A 830 -4.05 -12.17 -11.10
N VAL A 831 -4.56 -12.92 -12.07
CA VAL A 831 -4.24 -12.74 -13.50
C VAL A 831 -5.51 -12.30 -14.19
N ILE A 832 -5.53 -11.09 -14.73
CA ILE A 832 -6.70 -10.51 -15.39
C ILE A 832 -6.44 -10.53 -16.89
N LYS A 833 -7.19 -11.37 -17.60
CA LYS A 833 -7.20 -11.44 -19.06
C LYS A 833 -8.39 -10.66 -19.58
N LEU A 834 -8.21 -9.94 -20.68
CA LEU A 834 -9.22 -9.03 -21.21
C LEU A 834 -9.80 -9.52 -22.53
N SER A 835 -11.07 -9.19 -22.76
CA SER A 835 -11.83 -9.48 -23.97
C SER A 835 -12.69 -8.27 -24.35
N GLN A 836 -12.87 -8.05 -25.66
CA GLN A 836 -13.79 -7.01 -26.15
C GLN A 836 -15.27 -7.44 -26.07
N LYS A 837 -15.53 -8.74 -25.87
CA LYS A 837 -16.88 -9.30 -25.73
C LYS A 837 -17.22 -9.52 -24.26
N LYS A 838 -18.46 -9.19 -23.88
CA LYS A 838 -19.01 -9.54 -22.57
C LYS A 838 -19.00 -11.07 -22.39
N PRO A 839 -18.64 -11.61 -21.21
CA PRO A 839 -18.64 -13.06 -20.97
C PRO A 839 -20.02 -13.68 -21.14
N GLU A 840 -20.09 -14.84 -21.79
CA GLU A 840 -21.30 -15.69 -21.90
C GLU A 840 -21.36 -16.79 -20.83
N THR A 841 -20.47 -16.70 -19.83
CA THR A 841 -20.28 -17.67 -18.75
C THR A 841 -20.91 -17.15 -17.46
N PHE A 842 -20.94 -18.00 -16.44
CA PHE A 842 -21.30 -17.57 -15.10
C PHE A 842 -20.31 -16.53 -14.55
N TYR A 843 -20.84 -15.49 -13.90
CA TYR A 843 -20.06 -14.56 -13.09
C TYR A 843 -20.93 -13.82 -12.05
N LEU A 844 -20.30 -13.39 -10.95
CA LEU A 844 -20.96 -12.58 -9.92
C LEU A 844 -21.11 -11.13 -10.40
N VAL A 845 -22.33 -10.59 -10.43
CA VAL A 845 -22.59 -9.18 -10.79
C VAL A 845 -22.41 -8.29 -9.57
N SER A 846 -23.05 -8.62 -8.45
CA SER A 846 -22.93 -7.83 -7.22
C SER A 846 -23.28 -8.65 -5.98
N SER A 847 -22.75 -8.32 -4.81
CA SER A 847 -23.10 -8.95 -3.53
C SER A 847 -22.84 -8.05 -2.33
N ASN A 848 -23.68 -8.09 -1.30
CA ASN A 848 -23.35 -7.52 0.03
C ASN A 848 -22.59 -8.51 0.93
N GLY A 849 -22.31 -9.70 0.43
CA GLY A 849 -21.39 -10.65 1.02
C GLY A 849 -19.99 -10.47 0.46
N GLN A 850 -19.01 -10.78 1.30
CA GLN A 850 -17.61 -10.91 0.90
C GLN A 850 -17.34 -12.34 0.44
N ILE A 851 -16.39 -12.51 -0.49
CA ILE A 851 -15.95 -13.81 -0.99
C ILE A 851 -15.07 -14.49 0.07
N GLU A 852 -15.53 -15.59 0.65
CA GLU A 852 -14.72 -16.40 1.58
C GLU A 852 -13.80 -17.35 0.82
N SER A 853 -14.30 -17.98 -0.24
CA SER A 853 -13.49 -18.80 -1.13
C SER A 853 -14.04 -18.80 -2.55
N PHE A 854 -13.13 -18.99 -3.50
CA PHE A 854 -13.43 -19.18 -4.90
C PHE A 854 -12.65 -20.37 -5.42
N THR A 855 -13.31 -21.23 -6.18
CA THR A 855 -12.66 -22.35 -6.86
C THR A 855 -13.15 -22.38 -8.30
N LYS A 856 -12.20 -22.45 -9.22
CA LYS A 856 -12.46 -22.61 -10.65
C LYS A 856 -11.68 -23.79 -11.18
N GLN A 857 -12.37 -24.78 -11.73
CA GLN A 857 -11.79 -25.97 -12.35
C GLN A 857 -12.48 -26.21 -13.69
N GLN A 858 -11.77 -25.99 -14.80
CA GLN A 858 -12.33 -26.08 -16.16
C GLN A 858 -13.61 -25.22 -16.27
N ASN A 859 -14.78 -25.86 -16.41
CA ASN A 859 -16.07 -25.19 -16.53
C ASN A 859 -16.89 -25.15 -15.22
N PHE A 860 -16.32 -25.63 -14.12
CA PHE A 860 -16.93 -25.59 -12.80
C PHE A 860 -16.45 -24.39 -11.99
N TYR A 861 -17.40 -23.67 -11.39
CA TYR A 861 -17.18 -22.53 -10.52
C TYR A 861 -17.86 -22.77 -9.17
N SER A 862 -17.15 -22.51 -8.08
CA SER A 862 -17.71 -22.53 -6.72
C SER A 862 -17.33 -21.25 -5.99
N ILE A 863 -18.32 -20.49 -5.52
CA ILE A 863 -18.13 -19.27 -4.74
C ILE A 863 -18.79 -19.46 -3.38
N LYS A 864 -18.03 -19.25 -2.30
CA LYS A 864 -18.60 -19.09 -0.95
C LYS A 864 -18.63 -17.63 -0.56
N LEU A 865 -19.81 -17.17 -0.16
CA LEU A 865 -20.07 -15.80 0.26
C LEU A 865 -20.51 -15.76 1.71
N LYS A 866 -20.06 -14.74 2.43
CA LYS A 866 -20.53 -14.43 3.78
C LYS A 866 -20.84 -12.96 3.93
N SER A 867 -21.99 -12.66 4.52
CA SER A 867 -22.39 -11.29 4.86
C SER A 867 -22.65 -11.15 6.36
N TYR A 868 -22.58 -9.91 6.86
CA TYR A 868 -22.98 -9.56 8.23
C TYR A 868 -24.49 -9.33 8.36
N VAL A 869 -25.17 -9.09 7.25
CA VAL A 869 -26.61 -8.86 7.13
C VAL A 869 -27.22 -9.92 6.21
N PRO A 870 -28.56 -10.03 6.08
CA PRO A 870 -29.16 -10.93 5.09
C PRO A 870 -28.48 -10.78 3.72
N LEU A 871 -27.97 -11.89 3.21
CA LEU A 871 -27.19 -11.93 1.98
C LEU A 871 -28.10 -11.61 0.78
N GLU A 872 -27.66 -10.66 -0.03
CA GLU A 872 -28.24 -10.29 -1.30
C GLU A 872 -27.15 -10.34 -2.37
N LEU A 873 -27.45 -10.99 -3.49
CA LEU A 873 -26.52 -11.15 -4.60
C LEU A 873 -27.26 -11.13 -5.93
N ASN A 874 -26.56 -10.67 -6.96
CA ASN A 874 -26.94 -10.73 -8.36
C ASN A 874 -25.82 -11.45 -9.11
N TYR A 875 -26.18 -12.34 -10.03
CA TYR A 875 -25.23 -13.05 -10.89
C TYR A 875 -25.82 -13.19 -12.29
N GLU A 876 -24.93 -13.40 -13.25
CA GLU A 876 -25.29 -13.74 -14.62
C GLU A 876 -24.96 -15.22 -14.82
N LYS A 877 -25.95 -16.01 -15.25
CA LYS A 877 -25.75 -17.45 -15.46
C LYS A 877 -25.16 -17.78 -16.83
N GLY A 878 -25.37 -16.92 -17.83
CA GLY A 878 -25.08 -17.23 -19.22
C GLY A 878 -25.68 -18.57 -19.64
N ASN A 879 -24.87 -19.41 -20.28
CA ASN A 879 -25.24 -20.77 -20.69
C ASN A 879 -25.01 -21.84 -19.61
N CYS A 880 -24.74 -21.45 -18.36
CA CYS A 880 -24.37 -22.36 -17.29
C CYS A 880 -25.57 -22.78 -16.42
N GLU A 881 -25.49 -23.97 -15.82
CA GLU A 881 -26.39 -24.42 -14.77
C GLU A 881 -25.88 -23.93 -13.41
N VAL A 882 -26.75 -23.30 -12.61
CA VAL A 882 -26.37 -22.68 -11.33
C VAL A 882 -27.19 -23.29 -10.19
N LEU A 883 -26.50 -23.76 -9.15
CA LEU A 883 -27.08 -24.20 -7.89
C LEU A 883 -26.69 -23.22 -6.78
N LEU A 884 -27.70 -22.72 -6.07
CA LEU A 884 -27.51 -21.87 -4.89
C LEU A 884 -27.86 -22.66 -3.63
N LYS A 885 -26.92 -22.76 -2.70
CA LYS A 885 -27.12 -23.41 -1.39
C LYS A 885 -26.91 -22.40 -0.27
N LYS A 886 -27.86 -22.27 0.64
CA LYS A 886 -27.71 -21.46 1.85
C LYS A 886 -26.66 -22.08 2.79
N GLU A 887 -25.74 -21.28 3.29
CA GLU A 887 -24.74 -21.67 4.30
C GLU A 887 -24.87 -20.77 5.55
N GLY A 888 -25.10 -21.37 6.72
CA GLY A 888 -25.23 -20.62 7.97
C GLY A 888 -26.38 -19.59 7.97
N LYS A 889 -26.24 -18.53 8.77
CA LYS A 889 -27.29 -17.49 8.91
C LYS A 889 -27.36 -16.58 7.67
N TYR A 890 -26.22 -16.07 7.23
CA TYR A 890 -26.08 -15.05 6.18
C TYR A 890 -24.99 -15.38 5.14
N GLY A 891 -24.77 -16.67 4.87
CA GLY A 891 -23.85 -17.14 3.84
C GLY A 891 -24.56 -17.94 2.75
N ALA A 892 -23.86 -18.12 1.63
CA ALA A 892 -24.29 -19.00 0.55
C ALA A 892 -23.10 -19.57 -0.21
N GLU A 893 -23.28 -20.76 -0.74
CA GLU A 893 -22.40 -21.39 -1.72
C GLU A 893 -23.12 -21.39 -3.07
N ILE A 894 -22.48 -20.79 -4.08
CA ILE A 894 -22.92 -20.82 -5.48
C ILE A 894 -22.05 -21.83 -6.21
N LYS A 895 -22.66 -22.81 -6.87
CA LYS A 895 -21.99 -23.74 -7.77
C LYS A 895 -22.53 -23.55 -9.17
N SER A 896 -21.64 -23.46 -10.15
CA SER A 896 -22.01 -23.32 -11.55
C SER A 896 -21.22 -24.30 -12.43
N VAL A 897 -21.91 -24.94 -13.37
CA VAL A 897 -21.30 -25.79 -14.40
C VAL A 897 -21.63 -25.19 -15.76
N CYS A 898 -20.62 -24.81 -16.53
CA CYS A 898 -20.78 -24.26 -17.87
C CYS A 898 -20.54 -25.32 -18.96
N PRO A 899 -21.20 -25.23 -20.12
CA PRO A 899 -20.83 -26.03 -21.28
C PRO A 899 -19.45 -25.61 -21.81
N ASP A 900 -18.75 -26.54 -22.46
CA ASP A 900 -17.45 -26.30 -23.11
C ASP A 900 -17.51 -25.15 -24.13
#